data_AF-A0A2S6GJS8-F1
#
_entry.id   AF-A0A2S6GJS8-F1
#
_cell.length_a   1.000
_cell.length_b   1.000
_cell.length_c   1.000
_cell.angle_alpha   90.00
_cell.angle_beta   90.00
_cell.angle_gamma   90.00
#
_symmetry.space_group_name_H-M   'P 1'
#
loop_
_entity.id
_entity.type
_entity.pdbx_description
1 polymer ?
#
loop_
_entity_poly.entity_id
_entity_poly.type
_entity_poly.pdbx_seq_one_letter_code
_entity_poly.pdbx_strand_id
1 'polypeptide(L)'
;MSDLVGISGNAAFLVVPGPGRTGLVDQFAPVDGIPTGQGNPVKRVALSELESVFTLRTVHADGTDVPDADPLAGHLATVPLRQLRETTRDERSATWFPHLPADPAGDSASDEVQAALEAALTGAAPSGWTGMAVECEALATRMAVAITVTMADGTTRHWAPPAIIGQWLHRLRVRDYHPGRGVWFRARLDLAPGAPMTRDLDTSGPPAFRDDHESCADELRLLPRPAAAIPPWLLAAAIRSDQAARAAYPDPEAGGPPEMARLFDGRGRGGKPTWYRPELGERERQAVLEYLESAPVVLSARGLTRDELSDSDDPVVVMAFHTDGRFVWPGSAAHYLRAHGVPPASPLVEHIRARRHRPPDAVPVIAMDQAAALAMGRPWQESEVDAKVAEALRVLEGVVIEKRISQRHYSVHAEREDAWSLLRDGDRYRVQWSLDPWSAVRFGDVRQAAAYLAGQLAANAAELEYALGEEIPAWQSPLIVLSDDPPVESFASITTELLADVEVDRHGGTEGNLVFAVDTPFDRRGLPPEFAERPYHRYRLTGSWRVVAVVSEAGGRGYLLPLAVEEYLRSGAIAEVTPGGHPGLPPITDAMRAEAARTPGVWVYCADPDADPDLIDGTPLPVLLGGYKIGDDGRFTGETYVNEEYRPGPRRRGFPPPETEFERVLGHVAAGWLPRDRLVPVALDAPFVLETDDEGGLRVGVHPDGHRFLVVYSSSRLVPPDAGPVTRTTGRDLLPALPGLTLIINPGEDFGTELPGDDLIEETR
;
A
#
# COMPACT_ATOMS: atom_id res chain seq x y z
N MET A 1 44.63 -5.60 -11.02
CA MET A 1 43.25 -5.08 -10.78
C MET A 1 42.84 -4.31 -12.02
N SER A 2 41.60 -4.45 -12.50
CA SER A 2 41.13 -3.75 -13.69
C SER A 2 40.59 -2.38 -13.34
N ASP A 3 41.09 -1.34 -14.00
CA ASP A 3 40.55 0.01 -13.86
C ASP A 3 39.33 0.18 -14.76
N LEU A 4 38.25 0.76 -14.23
CA LEU A 4 37.08 1.13 -15.01
C LEU A 4 37.25 2.56 -15.50
N VAL A 5 37.23 2.73 -16.82
CA VAL A 5 37.47 4.01 -17.50
C VAL A 5 36.20 4.47 -18.19
N GLY A 6 35.85 5.73 -17.98
CA GLY A 6 34.77 6.44 -18.66
C GLY A 6 35.32 7.41 -19.69
N ILE A 7 34.63 7.52 -20.83
CA ILE A 7 34.93 8.47 -21.91
C ILE A 7 33.82 9.50 -22.03
N SER A 8 34.20 10.77 -22.10
CA SER A 8 33.33 11.89 -22.50
C SER A 8 34.09 12.77 -23.49
N GLY A 9 33.70 12.73 -24.78
CA GLY A 9 34.45 13.39 -25.84
C GLY A 9 35.93 12.96 -25.83
N ASN A 10 36.87 13.90 -25.80
CA ASN A 10 38.31 13.58 -25.82
C ASN A 10 38.94 13.37 -24.43
N ALA A 11 38.12 13.26 -23.38
CA ALA A 11 38.60 13.02 -22.02
C ALA A 11 38.35 11.57 -21.60
N ALA A 12 39.35 10.98 -20.95
CA ALA A 12 39.27 9.72 -20.24
C ALA A 12 39.47 9.97 -18.73
N PHE A 13 38.70 9.29 -17.90
CA PHE A 13 38.78 9.39 -16.44
C PHE A 13 38.38 8.08 -15.78
N LEU A 14 38.81 7.88 -14.53
CA LEU A 14 38.44 6.71 -13.74
C LEU A 14 36.99 6.81 -13.27
N VAL A 15 36.30 5.68 -13.25
CA VAL A 15 34.92 5.54 -12.80
C VAL A 15 34.88 4.51 -11.68
N VAL A 16 34.28 4.85 -10.54
CA VAL A 16 33.96 3.87 -9.51
C VAL A 16 32.51 3.42 -9.70
N PRO A 17 32.22 2.11 -9.83
CA PRO A 17 30.85 1.62 -9.98
C PRO A 17 29.93 2.07 -8.84
N GLY A 18 28.73 2.53 -9.18
CA GLY A 18 27.65 2.88 -8.26
C GLY A 18 26.38 2.05 -8.50
N PRO A 19 25.36 2.17 -7.63
CA PRO A 19 24.09 1.46 -7.79
C PRO A 19 23.32 1.95 -9.02
N GLY A 20 22.49 1.07 -9.61
CA GLY A 20 21.56 1.45 -10.68
C GLY A 20 22.23 1.97 -11.97
N ARG A 21 23.34 1.35 -12.39
CA ARG A 21 24.13 1.77 -13.58
C ARG A 21 24.60 3.22 -13.52
N THR A 22 24.90 3.68 -12.31
CA THR A 22 25.60 4.96 -12.09
C THR A 22 27.08 4.72 -11.82
N GLY A 23 27.89 5.74 -12.02
CA GLY A 23 29.30 5.75 -11.64
C GLY A 23 29.61 6.98 -10.80
N LEU A 24 30.61 6.88 -9.92
CA LEU A 24 31.21 8.02 -9.24
C LEU A 24 32.47 8.43 -10.00
N VAL A 25 32.59 9.71 -10.28
CA VAL A 25 33.73 10.31 -11.00
C VAL A 25 34.23 11.53 -10.25
N ASP A 26 35.47 11.93 -10.52
CA ASP A 26 36.03 13.17 -9.99
C ASP A 26 35.15 14.38 -10.35
N GLN A 27 35.03 15.35 -9.44
CA GLN A 27 34.20 16.54 -9.64
C GLN A 27 34.58 17.34 -10.89
N PHE A 28 35.85 17.31 -11.31
CA PHE A 28 36.37 18.00 -12.47
C PHE A 28 36.27 17.19 -13.77
N ALA A 29 35.77 15.96 -13.73
CA ALA A 29 35.51 15.18 -14.93
C ALA A 29 34.57 15.96 -15.89
N PRO A 30 34.84 16.03 -17.20
CA PRO A 30 34.05 16.82 -18.15
C PRO A 30 32.76 16.11 -18.58
N VAL A 31 31.88 15.88 -17.60
CA VAL A 31 30.57 15.25 -17.75
C VAL A 31 29.63 15.86 -16.71
N ASP A 32 28.37 16.06 -17.06
CA ASP A 32 27.37 16.54 -16.11
C ASP A 32 27.06 15.44 -15.07
N GLY A 33 26.75 15.83 -13.85
CA GLY A 33 26.52 14.87 -12.77
C GLY A 33 26.01 15.51 -11.51
N ILE A 34 25.46 14.70 -10.63
CA ILE A 34 24.88 15.14 -9.36
C ILE A 34 25.96 15.06 -8.28
N PRO A 35 26.34 16.18 -7.64
CA PRO A 35 27.28 16.14 -6.50
C PRO A 35 26.72 15.26 -5.38
N THR A 36 27.57 14.45 -4.74
CA THR A 36 27.12 13.51 -3.69
C THR A 36 26.99 14.16 -2.30
N GLY A 37 27.06 15.49 -2.20
CA GLY A 37 26.92 16.28 -0.97
C GLY A 37 27.86 17.49 -0.92
N GLN A 38 27.64 18.42 0.02
CA GLN A 38 28.56 19.55 0.24
C GLN A 38 29.91 19.05 0.79
N GLY A 39 30.95 19.10 -0.04
CA GLY A 39 32.33 18.78 0.33
C GLY A 39 32.88 17.44 -0.18
N ASN A 40 32.12 16.66 -0.96
CA ASN A 40 32.65 15.45 -1.59
C ASN A 40 33.33 15.79 -2.94
N PRO A 41 34.58 15.34 -3.18
CA PRO A 41 35.33 15.62 -4.42
C PRO A 41 34.85 14.81 -5.63
N VAL A 42 33.65 14.21 -5.55
CA VAL A 42 33.11 13.31 -6.57
C VAL A 42 31.66 13.66 -6.90
N LYS A 43 31.26 13.38 -8.14
CA LYS A 43 29.88 13.47 -8.61
C LYS A 43 29.39 12.13 -9.14
N ARG A 44 28.09 11.89 -9.02
CA ARG A 44 27.42 10.71 -9.57
C ARG A 44 26.92 11.00 -10.98
N VAL A 45 27.25 10.12 -11.91
CA VAL A 45 26.88 10.22 -13.33
C VAL A 45 26.14 8.97 -13.76
N ALA A 46 25.20 9.09 -14.70
CA ALA A 46 24.60 7.92 -15.33
C ALA A 46 25.59 7.35 -16.35
N LEU A 47 25.84 6.03 -16.31
CA LEU A 47 26.81 5.42 -17.25
C LEU A 47 26.34 5.50 -18.72
N SER A 48 25.04 5.66 -18.96
CA SER A 48 24.46 5.86 -20.30
C SER A 48 24.82 7.20 -20.94
N GLU A 49 25.16 8.22 -20.14
CA GLU A 49 25.58 9.54 -20.62
C GLU A 49 27.03 9.54 -21.13
N LEU A 50 27.85 8.57 -20.69
CA LEU A 50 29.24 8.43 -21.11
C LEU A 50 29.34 7.79 -22.50
N GLU A 51 30.19 8.33 -23.37
CA GLU A 51 30.42 7.80 -24.73
C GLU A 51 30.73 6.29 -24.68
N SER A 52 31.64 5.91 -23.79
CA SER A 52 32.06 4.53 -23.58
C SER A 52 32.47 4.32 -22.13
N VAL A 53 32.23 3.11 -21.63
CA VAL A 53 32.68 2.65 -20.31
C VAL A 53 33.29 1.27 -20.50
N PHE A 54 34.53 1.08 -20.09
CA PHE A 54 35.26 -0.16 -20.28
C PHE A 54 36.27 -0.40 -19.17
N THR A 55 36.61 -1.66 -18.95
CA THR A 55 37.76 -2.03 -18.13
C THR A 55 39.03 -1.99 -18.98
N LEU A 56 40.12 -1.54 -18.38
CA LEU A 56 41.44 -1.54 -19.00
C LEU A 56 42.45 -2.23 -18.09
N ARG A 57 43.23 -3.14 -18.66
CA ARG A 57 44.34 -3.83 -17.98
C ARG A 57 45.59 -3.73 -18.83
N THR A 58 46.73 -3.45 -18.20
CA THR A 58 48.04 -3.59 -18.84
C THR A 58 48.67 -4.89 -18.35
N VAL A 59 49.07 -5.77 -19.26
CA VAL A 59 49.62 -7.08 -18.96
C VAL A 59 50.96 -7.33 -19.67
N HIS A 60 51.81 -8.16 -19.09
CA HIS A 60 52.99 -8.71 -19.75
C HIS A 60 52.60 -9.81 -20.77
N ALA A 61 53.58 -10.28 -21.53
CA ALA A 61 53.37 -11.34 -22.54
C ALA A 61 52.83 -12.67 -21.97
N ASP A 62 53.08 -12.95 -20.70
CA ASP A 62 52.56 -14.13 -19.98
C ASP A 62 51.15 -13.92 -19.39
N GLY A 63 50.57 -12.73 -19.55
CA GLY A 63 49.24 -12.37 -19.05
C GLY A 63 49.21 -11.82 -17.62
N THR A 64 50.37 -11.66 -16.97
CA THR A 64 50.44 -11.06 -15.62
C THR A 64 50.18 -9.55 -15.66
N ASP A 65 49.40 -9.04 -14.71
CA ASP A 65 49.08 -7.60 -14.60
C ASP A 65 50.34 -6.78 -14.29
N VAL A 66 50.46 -5.58 -14.88
CA VAL A 66 51.45 -4.57 -14.54
C VAL A 66 50.85 -3.61 -13.51
N PRO A 67 51.19 -3.69 -12.21
CA PRO A 67 50.50 -2.96 -11.16
C PRO A 67 50.68 -1.43 -11.21
N ASP A 68 51.82 -0.95 -11.73
CA ASP A 68 52.16 0.48 -11.77
C ASP A 68 51.78 1.16 -13.11
N ALA A 69 50.96 0.50 -13.93
CA ALA A 69 50.55 1.04 -15.22
C ALA A 69 49.34 1.97 -15.06
N ASP A 70 49.57 3.29 -15.01
CA ASP A 70 48.51 4.30 -14.98
C ASP A 70 47.75 4.33 -16.33
N PRO A 71 46.44 4.02 -16.36
CA PRO A 71 45.66 3.99 -17.59
C PRO A 71 45.44 5.38 -18.20
N LEU A 72 45.59 6.48 -17.45
CA LEU A 72 45.39 7.84 -17.94
C LEU A 72 46.69 8.50 -18.43
N ALA A 73 47.83 8.18 -17.80
CA ALA A 73 49.14 8.71 -18.19
C ALA A 73 49.89 7.83 -19.20
N GLY A 74 49.58 6.53 -19.25
CA GLY A 74 50.34 5.54 -20.00
C GLY A 74 51.60 5.06 -19.27
N HIS A 75 52.22 4.00 -19.77
CA HIS A 75 53.35 3.33 -19.13
C HIS A 75 54.35 2.80 -20.17
N LEU A 76 55.65 3.10 -19.99
CA LEU A 76 56.72 2.68 -20.90
C LEU A 76 57.62 1.64 -20.23
N ALA A 77 57.84 0.51 -20.89
CA ALA A 77 58.65 -0.60 -20.40
C ALA A 77 59.72 -1.07 -21.39
N THR A 78 60.67 -1.85 -20.88
CA THR A 78 61.69 -2.57 -21.67
C THR A 78 61.25 -3.95 -22.13
N VAL A 79 60.20 -4.51 -21.51
CA VAL A 79 59.65 -5.82 -21.81
C VAL A 79 58.30 -5.69 -22.53
N PRO A 80 57.90 -6.67 -23.37
CA PRO A 80 56.63 -6.62 -24.08
C PRO A 80 55.41 -6.45 -23.16
N LEU A 81 54.54 -5.51 -23.52
CA LEU A 81 53.27 -5.21 -22.85
C LEU A 81 52.10 -5.29 -23.84
N ARG A 82 50.92 -5.61 -23.32
CA ARG A 82 49.64 -5.47 -24.03
C ARG A 82 48.63 -4.76 -23.14
N GLN A 83 47.83 -3.88 -23.73
CA GLN A 83 46.64 -3.35 -23.09
C GLN A 83 45.42 -4.15 -23.54
N LEU A 84 44.63 -4.64 -22.58
CA LEU A 84 43.38 -5.35 -22.78
C LEU A 84 42.23 -4.43 -22.36
N ARG A 85 41.42 -4.03 -23.34
CA ARG A 85 40.22 -3.21 -23.17
C ARG A 85 39.00 -4.10 -23.32
N GLU A 86 38.12 -4.13 -22.32
CA GLU A 86 36.87 -4.88 -22.37
C GLU A 86 35.67 -4.00 -22.00
N THR A 87 34.69 -3.92 -22.88
CA THR A 87 33.47 -3.15 -22.64
C THR A 87 32.57 -3.93 -21.70
N THR A 88 32.01 -3.25 -20.68
CA THR A 88 31.06 -3.89 -19.76
C THR A 88 29.79 -4.27 -20.51
N ARG A 89 29.44 -5.57 -20.53
CA ARG A 89 28.21 -6.04 -21.16
C ARG A 89 26.99 -5.55 -20.38
N ASP A 90 25.93 -5.15 -21.09
CA ASP A 90 24.61 -5.03 -20.46
C ASP A 90 24.00 -6.42 -20.33
N GLU A 91 23.95 -6.95 -19.10
CA GLU A 91 23.39 -8.26 -18.77
C GLU A 91 21.91 -8.40 -19.16
N ARG A 92 21.21 -7.27 -19.37
CA ARG A 92 19.81 -7.24 -19.80
C ARG A 92 19.65 -7.43 -21.32
N SER A 93 20.72 -7.33 -22.10
CA SER A 93 20.69 -7.54 -23.55
C SER A 93 20.79 -9.03 -23.86
N ALA A 94 19.67 -9.61 -24.28
CA ALA A 94 19.66 -11.01 -24.69
C ALA A 94 20.56 -11.22 -25.94
N THR A 95 21.37 -12.27 -25.92
CA THR A 95 22.25 -12.67 -27.01
C THR A 95 21.43 -13.35 -28.10
N TRP A 96 20.83 -12.55 -28.97
CA TRP A 96 20.21 -13.05 -30.20
C TRP A 96 21.01 -12.60 -31.41
N PHE A 97 21.11 -13.49 -32.40
CA PHE A 97 21.53 -13.09 -33.74
C PHE A 97 20.59 -12.01 -34.28
N PRO A 98 21.11 -11.01 -35.01
CA PRO A 98 20.28 -9.97 -35.61
C PRO A 98 19.18 -10.58 -36.48
N HIS A 99 17.94 -10.14 -36.26
CA HIS A 99 16.77 -10.65 -36.97
C HIS A 99 16.62 -10.10 -38.39
N LEU A 100 17.21 -8.93 -38.66
CA LEU A 100 17.24 -8.33 -39.98
C LEU A 100 18.58 -8.67 -40.65
N PRO A 101 18.56 -9.08 -41.94
CA PRO A 101 19.80 -9.26 -42.69
C PRO A 101 20.46 -7.90 -42.90
N ALA A 102 21.76 -7.83 -42.65
CA ALA A 102 22.54 -6.64 -42.97
C ALA A 102 22.56 -6.41 -44.49
N ASP A 103 22.28 -5.19 -44.90
CA ASP A 103 22.32 -4.71 -46.27
C ASP A 103 23.28 -3.52 -46.41
N PRO A 104 23.82 -3.24 -47.61
CA PRO A 104 24.80 -2.17 -47.80
C PRO A 104 24.23 -0.81 -47.39
N ALA A 105 25.05 0.01 -46.73
CA ALA A 105 24.79 1.42 -46.48
C ALA A 105 25.65 2.28 -47.44
N GLY A 106 25.64 3.61 -47.27
CA GLY A 106 26.57 4.50 -47.98
C GLY A 106 28.03 4.28 -47.57
N ASP A 107 28.97 4.88 -48.29
CA ASP A 107 30.38 4.85 -47.90
C ASP A 107 30.62 5.72 -46.66
N SER A 108 31.20 5.11 -45.60
CA SER A 108 31.66 5.81 -44.39
C SER A 108 33.05 6.44 -44.63
N ALA A 109 33.22 7.69 -44.21
CA ALA A 109 34.51 8.40 -44.26
C ALA A 109 35.25 8.28 -42.92
N SER A 110 36.38 7.55 -42.88
CA SER A 110 37.20 7.38 -41.67
C SER A 110 38.39 8.34 -41.56
N ASP A 111 38.61 9.22 -42.53
CA ASP A 111 39.78 10.09 -42.65
C ASP A 111 39.97 11.04 -41.46
N GLU A 112 38.90 11.68 -40.99
CA GLU A 112 38.98 12.61 -39.84
C GLU A 112 39.38 11.90 -38.55
N VAL A 113 38.85 10.70 -38.33
CA VAL A 113 39.17 9.89 -37.14
C VAL A 113 40.58 9.32 -37.23
N GLN A 114 41.04 8.97 -38.43
CA GLN A 114 42.42 8.58 -38.68
C GLN A 114 43.38 9.71 -38.30
N ALA A 115 43.12 10.94 -38.78
CA ALA A 115 43.95 12.10 -38.45
C ALA A 115 43.94 12.43 -36.95
N ALA A 116 42.78 12.30 -36.29
CA ALA A 116 42.67 12.51 -34.85
C ALA A 116 43.41 11.45 -34.03
N LEU A 117 43.37 10.18 -34.44
CA LEU A 117 44.15 9.10 -33.82
C LEU A 117 45.66 9.34 -34.01
N GLU A 118 46.11 9.72 -35.20
CA GLU A 118 47.51 10.04 -35.48
C GLU A 118 48.01 11.19 -34.61
N ALA A 119 47.21 12.25 -34.48
CA ALA A 119 47.52 13.38 -33.60
C ALA A 119 47.56 12.96 -32.12
N ALA A 120 46.63 12.12 -31.67
CA ALA A 120 46.59 11.63 -30.29
C ALA A 120 47.80 10.74 -29.98
N LEU A 121 48.15 9.81 -30.87
CA LEU A 121 49.33 8.95 -30.75
C LEU A 121 50.61 9.78 -30.69
N THR A 122 50.77 10.73 -31.63
CA THR A 122 51.95 11.61 -31.70
C THR A 122 52.07 12.51 -30.47
N GLY A 123 50.96 13.05 -29.99
CA GLY A 123 50.93 13.96 -28.84
C GLY A 123 51.18 13.25 -27.50
N ALA A 124 50.81 11.98 -27.38
CA ALA A 124 51.03 11.17 -26.18
C ALA A 124 52.32 10.32 -26.24
N ALA A 125 52.98 10.25 -27.40
CA ALA A 125 54.16 9.41 -27.60
C ALA A 125 55.29 9.74 -26.60
N PRO A 126 56.06 8.72 -26.15
CA PRO A 126 57.21 8.95 -25.28
C PRO A 126 58.23 9.92 -25.87
N SER A 127 58.87 10.74 -25.03
CA SER A 127 59.86 11.71 -25.50
C SER A 127 61.05 11.02 -26.20
N GLY A 128 61.43 11.55 -27.36
CA GLY A 128 62.56 11.03 -28.14
C GLY A 128 62.25 9.80 -28.99
N TRP A 129 60.98 9.51 -29.29
CA TRP A 129 60.60 8.50 -30.27
C TRP A 129 60.98 8.89 -31.72
N THR A 130 61.30 7.90 -32.54
CA THR A 130 61.64 8.06 -33.98
C THR A 130 60.79 7.16 -34.88
N GLY A 131 60.16 6.13 -34.32
CA GLY A 131 59.19 5.28 -35.01
C GLY A 131 58.27 4.59 -34.01
N MET A 132 57.05 4.25 -34.45
CA MET A 132 56.05 3.58 -33.63
C MET A 132 55.29 2.56 -34.49
N ALA A 133 55.15 1.34 -33.98
CA ALA A 133 54.27 0.33 -34.57
C ALA A 133 53.18 -0.04 -33.56
N VAL A 134 51.92 0.10 -33.97
CA VAL A 134 50.73 -0.23 -33.19
C VAL A 134 50.10 -1.48 -33.78
N GLU A 135 49.99 -2.53 -32.97
CA GLU A 135 49.27 -3.75 -33.31
C GLU A 135 47.99 -3.82 -32.49
N CYS A 136 46.85 -3.78 -33.18
CA CYS A 136 45.53 -3.82 -32.58
C CYS A 136 44.77 -5.05 -33.06
N GLU A 137 44.31 -5.88 -32.12
CA GLU A 137 43.36 -6.98 -32.37
C GLU A 137 42.04 -6.64 -31.69
N ALA A 138 40.92 -6.77 -32.40
CA ALA A 138 39.63 -6.31 -31.89
C ALA A 138 38.43 -7.16 -32.32
N LEU A 139 37.56 -7.40 -31.34
CA LEU A 139 36.13 -7.67 -31.47
C LEU A 139 35.36 -6.47 -30.88
N ALA A 140 34.04 -6.44 -31.03
CA ALA A 140 33.22 -5.30 -30.68
C ALA A 140 33.32 -4.91 -29.20
N THR A 141 33.38 -5.92 -28.32
CA THR A 141 33.46 -5.74 -26.86
C THR A 141 34.88 -5.87 -26.31
N ARG A 142 35.83 -6.41 -27.07
CA ARG A 142 37.20 -6.70 -26.61
C ARG A 142 38.25 -6.18 -27.58
N MET A 143 39.28 -5.53 -27.06
CA MET A 143 40.39 -5.01 -27.85
C MET A 143 41.70 -5.26 -27.12
N ALA A 144 42.71 -5.71 -27.85
CA ALA A 144 44.06 -5.86 -27.36
C ALA A 144 45.01 -5.00 -28.20
N VAL A 145 45.78 -4.13 -27.54
CA VAL A 145 46.71 -3.19 -28.18
C VAL A 145 48.13 -3.47 -27.69
N ALA A 146 49.07 -3.61 -28.61
CA ALA A 146 50.50 -3.68 -28.33
C ALA A 146 51.20 -2.58 -29.13
N ILE A 147 51.99 -1.73 -28.46
CA ILE A 147 52.74 -0.67 -29.13
C ILE A 147 54.23 -0.85 -28.88
N THR A 148 55.01 -0.87 -29.95
CA THR A 148 56.47 -0.76 -29.90
C THR A 148 56.90 0.61 -30.38
N VAL A 149 57.86 1.19 -29.66
CA VAL A 149 58.40 2.52 -29.95
C VAL A 149 59.90 2.38 -30.13
N THR A 150 60.41 2.86 -31.26
CA THR A 150 61.84 3.03 -31.49
C THR A 150 62.27 4.39 -30.97
N MET A 151 63.26 4.42 -30.11
CA MET A 151 63.80 5.65 -29.50
C MET A 151 64.95 6.21 -30.35
N ALA A 152 65.33 7.47 -30.11
CA ALA A 152 66.43 8.14 -30.81
C ALA A 152 67.80 7.46 -30.63
N ASP A 153 67.99 6.71 -29.54
CA ASP A 153 69.19 5.89 -29.29
C ASP A 153 69.17 4.53 -30.01
N GLY A 154 68.13 4.27 -30.81
CA GLY A 154 67.91 3.01 -31.53
C GLY A 154 67.33 1.88 -30.68
N THR A 155 67.09 2.09 -29.38
CA THR A 155 66.47 1.07 -28.53
C THR A 155 64.98 0.93 -28.84
N THR A 156 64.47 -0.30 -28.71
CA THR A 156 63.03 -0.57 -28.80
C THR A 156 62.46 -0.64 -27.39
N ARG A 157 61.36 0.08 -27.17
CA ARG A 157 60.57 0.08 -25.93
C ARG A 157 59.15 -0.36 -26.23
N HIS A 158 58.46 -0.82 -25.19
CA HIS A 158 57.06 -1.24 -25.27
C HIS A 158 56.21 -0.25 -24.49
N TRP A 159 55.17 0.27 -25.12
CA TRP A 159 54.37 1.35 -24.58
C TRP A 159 52.91 0.91 -24.41
N ALA A 160 52.42 1.03 -23.19
CA ALA A 160 51.00 1.01 -22.89
C ALA A 160 50.49 2.47 -22.94
N PRO A 161 49.76 2.88 -23.99
CA PRO A 161 49.34 4.26 -24.14
C PRO A 161 48.25 4.67 -23.14
N PRO A 162 47.98 5.99 -22.96
CA PRO A 162 46.77 6.47 -22.30
C PRO A 162 45.49 5.84 -22.88
N ALA A 163 44.49 5.60 -22.04
CA ALA A 163 43.23 4.92 -22.38
C ALA A 163 42.49 5.55 -23.56
N ILE A 164 42.65 6.86 -23.76
CA ILE A 164 42.04 7.59 -24.88
C ILE A 164 42.55 7.08 -26.24
N ILE A 165 43.76 6.53 -26.34
CA ILE A 165 44.28 5.93 -27.58
C ILE A 165 43.51 4.66 -27.94
N GLY A 166 43.22 3.80 -26.96
CA GLY A 166 42.35 2.64 -27.14
C GLY A 166 40.94 3.05 -27.58
N GLN A 167 40.43 4.16 -27.06
CA GLN A 167 39.16 4.72 -27.51
C GLN A 167 39.22 5.25 -28.96
N TRP A 168 40.29 5.94 -29.36
CA TRP A 168 40.46 6.38 -30.75
C TRP A 168 40.58 5.22 -31.74
N LEU A 169 41.28 4.14 -31.37
CA LEU A 169 41.29 2.89 -32.15
C LEU A 169 39.88 2.29 -32.27
N HIS A 170 39.10 2.32 -31.19
CA HIS A 170 37.71 1.88 -31.22
C HIS A 170 36.84 2.74 -32.14
N ARG A 171 36.96 4.08 -32.06
CA ARG A 171 36.27 5.02 -32.95
C ARG A 171 36.62 4.78 -34.42
N LEU A 172 37.91 4.57 -34.71
CA LEU A 172 38.37 4.27 -36.06
C LEU A 172 37.75 2.98 -36.57
N ARG A 173 37.74 1.93 -35.74
CA ARG A 173 37.09 0.66 -36.07
C ARG A 173 35.60 0.82 -36.35
N VAL A 174 34.89 1.59 -35.53
CA VAL A 174 33.45 1.86 -35.74
C VAL A 174 33.21 2.63 -37.04
N ARG A 175 34.12 3.52 -37.45
CA ARG A 175 34.02 4.24 -38.73
C ARG A 175 34.44 3.41 -39.94
N ASP A 176 35.38 2.49 -39.79
CA ASP A 176 35.76 1.55 -40.85
C ASP A 176 34.68 0.46 -41.08
N TYR A 177 33.79 0.24 -40.11
CA TYR A 177 32.70 -0.73 -40.23
C TYR A 177 31.70 -0.32 -41.31
N HIS A 178 31.34 -1.30 -42.14
CA HIS A 178 30.31 -1.13 -43.16
C HIS A 178 29.35 -2.33 -43.12
N PRO A 179 28.03 -2.10 -43.02
CA PRO A 179 27.02 -3.17 -42.90
C PRO A 179 27.13 -4.27 -43.96
N GLY A 180 27.50 -3.94 -45.20
CA GLY A 180 27.64 -4.91 -46.29
C GLY A 180 28.89 -5.80 -46.26
N ARG A 181 29.93 -5.48 -45.46
CA ARG A 181 31.21 -6.22 -45.45
C ARG A 181 31.80 -6.49 -44.07
N GLY A 182 31.29 -5.85 -43.01
CA GLY A 182 31.87 -5.92 -41.67
C GLY A 182 33.05 -4.95 -41.50
N VAL A 183 34.00 -5.35 -40.65
CA VAL A 183 35.18 -4.56 -40.28
C VAL A 183 36.37 -5.49 -40.03
N TRP A 184 37.56 -4.93 -39.98
CA TRP A 184 38.80 -5.63 -39.65
C TRP A 184 38.81 -6.21 -38.21
N PHE A 185 39.59 -7.28 -38.04
CA PHE A 185 39.88 -7.95 -36.76
C PHE A 185 41.28 -7.66 -36.26
N ARG A 186 42.21 -7.34 -37.17
CA ARG A 186 43.56 -6.87 -36.83
C ARG A 186 43.91 -5.65 -37.67
N ALA A 187 44.52 -4.66 -37.02
CA ALA A 187 45.09 -3.49 -37.66
C ALA A 187 46.54 -3.31 -37.21
N ARG A 188 47.46 -3.16 -38.16
CA ARG A 188 48.82 -2.71 -37.92
C ARG A 188 48.94 -1.27 -38.42
N LEU A 189 49.37 -0.38 -37.54
CA LEU A 189 49.61 1.03 -37.85
C LEU A 189 51.09 1.33 -37.67
N ASP A 190 51.73 1.90 -38.67
CA ASP A 190 53.14 2.32 -38.59
C ASP A 190 53.20 3.85 -38.73
N LEU A 191 53.87 4.49 -37.77
CA LEU A 191 54.01 5.95 -37.65
C LEU A 191 55.49 6.34 -37.55
N ALA A 192 55.84 7.46 -38.17
CA ALA A 192 57.13 8.12 -38.03
C ALA A 192 56.93 9.64 -37.94
N PRO A 193 57.80 10.38 -37.23
CA PRO A 193 57.65 11.83 -37.12
C PRO A 193 57.60 12.53 -38.49
N GLY A 194 56.51 13.25 -38.76
CA GLY A 194 56.33 14.01 -40.00
C GLY A 194 55.97 13.18 -41.24
N ALA A 195 55.76 11.87 -41.12
CA ALA A 195 55.24 11.01 -42.18
C ALA A 195 53.80 10.60 -41.87
N PRO A 196 52.92 10.45 -42.90
CA PRO A 196 51.55 10.02 -42.67
C PRO A 196 51.50 8.60 -42.12
N MET A 197 50.57 8.34 -41.20
CA MET A 197 50.34 7.00 -40.67
C MET A 197 49.89 6.03 -41.78
N THR A 198 50.52 4.86 -41.84
CA THR A 198 50.12 3.77 -42.75
C THR A 198 49.33 2.70 -42.00
N ARG A 199 48.43 1.99 -42.71
CA ARG A 199 47.54 0.98 -42.13
C ARG A 199 47.57 -0.30 -42.95
N ASP A 200 47.75 -1.44 -42.28
CA ASP A 200 47.51 -2.77 -42.83
C ASP A 200 46.38 -3.44 -42.03
N LEU A 201 45.33 -3.89 -42.72
CA LEU A 201 44.07 -4.32 -42.13
C LEU A 201 43.74 -5.76 -42.55
N ASP A 202 43.57 -6.64 -41.57
CA ASP A 202 43.10 -8.01 -41.79
C ASP A 202 41.62 -8.14 -41.38
N THR A 203 40.79 -8.52 -42.36
CA THR A 203 39.34 -8.72 -42.22
C THR A 203 38.95 -10.20 -42.16
N SER A 204 39.93 -11.10 -42.15
CA SER A 204 39.71 -12.54 -42.28
C SER A 204 40.34 -13.35 -41.15
N GLY A 205 41.54 -12.98 -40.72
CA GLY A 205 42.30 -13.68 -39.70
C GLY A 205 41.67 -13.55 -38.31
N PRO A 206 41.68 -14.64 -37.51
CA PRO A 206 41.12 -14.59 -36.17
C PRO A 206 42.05 -13.85 -35.19
N PRO A 207 41.51 -13.08 -34.24
CA PRO A 207 42.29 -12.50 -33.15
C PRO A 207 42.75 -13.58 -32.16
N ALA A 208 43.80 -13.29 -31.38
CA ALA A 208 44.32 -14.21 -30.38
C ALA A 208 43.27 -14.70 -29.37
N PHE A 209 42.29 -13.87 -29.01
CA PHE A 209 41.23 -14.15 -28.04
C PHE A 209 39.92 -14.69 -28.66
N ARG A 210 39.95 -15.23 -29.88
CA ARG A 210 38.77 -15.81 -30.58
C ARG A 210 38.04 -16.94 -29.84
N ASP A 211 38.70 -17.61 -28.89
CA ASP A 211 38.11 -18.72 -28.15
C ASP A 211 37.04 -18.26 -27.15
N ASP A 212 36.96 -16.95 -26.90
CA ASP A 212 35.82 -16.33 -26.25
C ASP A 212 34.62 -16.26 -27.23
N HIS A 213 33.82 -17.33 -27.20
CA HIS A 213 32.64 -17.50 -28.05
C HIS A 213 31.61 -16.39 -27.84
N GLU A 214 31.54 -15.84 -26.64
CA GLU A 214 30.59 -14.82 -26.24
C GLU A 214 30.94 -13.46 -26.89
N SER A 215 32.21 -13.05 -26.85
CA SER A 215 32.67 -11.86 -27.60
C SER A 215 32.51 -12.02 -29.11
N CYS A 216 32.63 -13.25 -29.63
CA CYS A 216 32.37 -13.55 -31.05
C CYS A 216 30.88 -13.39 -31.42
N ALA A 217 29.97 -13.79 -30.53
CA ALA A 217 28.54 -13.56 -30.72
C ALA A 217 28.20 -12.06 -30.64
N ASP A 218 28.77 -11.34 -29.67
CA ASP A 218 28.62 -9.89 -29.53
C ASP A 218 29.13 -9.14 -30.77
N GLU A 219 30.22 -9.58 -31.39
CA GLU A 219 30.74 -9.00 -32.64
C GLU A 219 29.69 -9.04 -33.77
N LEU A 220 28.98 -10.15 -33.95
CA LEU A 220 27.93 -10.27 -34.97
C LEU A 220 26.63 -9.54 -34.58
N ARG A 221 26.39 -9.37 -33.28
CA ARG A 221 25.22 -8.67 -32.73
C ARG A 221 25.36 -7.16 -32.81
N LEU A 222 26.54 -6.63 -32.48
CA LEU A 222 26.83 -5.19 -32.45
C LEU A 222 27.20 -4.64 -33.83
N LEU A 223 27.91 -5.44 -34.62
CA LEU A 223 28.39 -5.09 -35.95
C LEU A 223 27.88 -6.12 -36.98
N PRO A 224 26.58 -6.13 -37.26
CA PRO A 224 25.96 -7.12 -38.15
C PRO A 224 26.54 -7.05 -39.56
N ARG A 225 26.60 -8.19 -40.26
CA ARG A 225 27.11 -8.27 -41.65
C ARG A 225 26.49 -9.45 -42.40
N PRO A 226 26.40 -9.42 -43.75
CA PRO A 226 25.87 -10.53 -44.54
C PRO A 226 26.62 -11.81 -44.25
N ALA A 227 25.93 -12.95 -44.32
CA ALA A 227 26.53 -14.26 -44.06
C ALA A 227 27.81 -14.52 -44.89
N ALA A 228 27.85 -14.04 -46.13
CA ALA A 228 29.02 -14.15 -47.02
C ALA A 228 30.25 -13.36 -46.52
N ALA A 229 30.05 -12.35 -45.68
CA ALA A 229 31.10 -11.53 -45.08
C ALA A 229 31.48 -12.00 -43.66
N ILE A 230 30.90 -13.10 -43.17
CA ILE A 230 31.25 -13.66 -41.86
C ILE A 230 32.35 -14.71 -42.05
N PRO A 231 33.54 -14.54 -41.45
CA PRO A 231 34.56 -15.58 -41.48
C PRO A 231 34.08 -16.88 -40.82
N PRO A 232 34.45 -18.08 -41.35
CA PRO A 232 33.99 -19.35 -40.80
C PRO A 232 34.30 -19.55 -39.31
N TRP A 233 35.44 -19.05 -38.83
CA TRP A 233 35.82 -19.14 -37.41
C TRP A 233 34.87 -18.34 -36.51
N LEU A 234 34.44 -17.16 -36.96
CA LEU A 234 33.57 -16.26 -36.21
C LEU A 234 32.15 -16.83 -36.14
N LEU A 235 31.65 -17.33 -37.27
CA LEU A 235 30.35 -18.01 -37.33
C LEU A 235 30.33 -19.23 -36.40
N ALA A 236 31.37 -20.08 -36.45
CA ALA A 236 31.45 -21.26 -35.61
C ALA A 236 31.50 -20.91 -34.11
N ALA A 237 32.24 -19.87 -33.72
CA ALA A 237 32.30 -19.39 -32.34
C ALA A 237 30.95 -18.82 -31.85
N ALA A 238 30.30 -17.98 -32.67
CA ALA A 238 29.00 -17.42 -32.34
C ALA A 238 27.91 -18.49 -32.20
N ILE A 239 27.90 -19.51 -33.08
CA ILE A 239 26.97 -20.66 -32.97
C ILE A 239 27.20 -21.42 -31.65
N ARG A 240 28.45 -21.63 -31.23
CA ARG A 240 28.75 -22.28 -29.95
C ARG A 240 28.24 -21.46 -28.76
N SER A 241 28.35 -20.13 -28.82
CA SER A 241 27.78 -19.25 -27.80
C SER A 241 26.25 -19.37 -27.76
N ASP A 242 25.55 -19.28 -28.89
CA ASP A 242 24.09 -19.45 -28.97
C ASP A 242 23.64 -20.81 -28.42
N GLN A 243 24.34 -21.88 -28.78
CA GLN A 243 24.04 -23.23 -28.29
C GLN A 243 24.24 -23.38 -26.78
N ALA A 244 25.23 -22.70 -26.20
CA ALA A 244 25.46 -22.68 -24.75
C ALA A 244 24.45 -21.78 -24.00
N ALA A 245 24.04 -20.68 -24.63
CA ALA A 245 23.18 -19.63 -24.08
C ALA A 245 21.68 -20.01 -24.01
N ARG A 246 21.19 -20.90 -24.88
CA ARG A 246 19.76 -21.31 -24.97
C ARG A 246 19.14 -21.89 -23.69
N ALA A 247 19.90 -22.08 -22.61
CA ALA A 247 19.42 -22.58 -21.33
C ALA A 247 19.33 -21.52 -20.20
N ALA A 248 19.81 -20.29 -20.40
CA ALA A 248 20.15 -19.41 -19.26
C ALA A 248 19.55 -17.99 -19.28
N TYR A 249 18.82 -17.57 -20.30
CA TYR A 249 18.33 -16.19 -20.36
C TYR A 249 16.93 -16.03 -19.75
N PRO A 250 16.79 -15.22 -18.69
CA PRO A 250 15.49 -14.83 -18.17
C PRO A 250 14.75 -13.93 -19.18
N ASP A 251 13.43 -13.87 -19.01
CA ASP A 251 12.53 -13.02 -19.80
C ASP A 251 12.97 -11.53 -19.72
N PRO A 252 13.13 -10.80 -20.84
CA PRO A 252 13.60 -9.41 -20.87
C PRO A 252 12.69 -8.37 -20.17
N GLU A 253 11.60 -8.77 -19.53
CA GLU A 253 10.71 -7.90 -18.74
C GLU A 253 11.25 -7.52 -17.34
N ALA A 254 12.56 -7.62 -17.08
CA ALA A 254 13.14 -7.09 -15.85
C ALA A 254 13.09 -5.55 -15.84
N GLY A 255 12.03 -5.02 -15.23
CA GLY A 255 11.78 -3.61 -15.03
C GLY A 255 12.91 -2.87 -14.30
N GLY A 256 13.01 -1.57 -14.57
CA GLY A 256 13.97 -0.66 -13.97
C GLY A 256 13.64 0.78 -14.39
N PRO A 257 14.18 1.80 -13.70
CA PRO A 257 13.92 3.19 -14.06
C PRO A 257 14.40 3.46 -15.50
N PRO A 258 13.68 4.30 -16.26
CA PRO A 258 14.03 4.58 -17.63
C PRO A 258 15.37 5.31 -17.74
N GLU A 259 16.12 5.04 -18.81
CA GLU A 259 17.46 5.57 -19.08
C GLU A 259 17.42 6.57 -20.25
N MET A 260 18.10 7.71 -20.10
CA MET A 260 18.19 8.70 -21.19
C MET A 260 19.15 8.21 -22.28
N ALA A 261 18.69 8.20 -23.53
CA ALA A 261 19.50 7.95 -24.70
C ALA A 261 20.06 9.27 -25.24
N ARG A 262 21.38 9.40 -25.20
CA ARG A 262 22.07 10.59 -25.71
C ARG A 262 21.93 10.73 -27.23
N LEU A 263 21.70 11.96 -27.68
CA LEU A 263 21.57 12.25 -29.11
C LEU A 263 22.90 12.15 -29.86
N PHE A 264 23.97 12.73 -29.30
CA PHE A 264 25.34 12.71 -29.82
C PHE A 264 26.30 12.15 -28.77
N ASP A 265 27.49 11.72 -29.17
CA ASP A 265 28.48 11.12 -28.26
C ASP A 265 29.46 12.14 -27.67
N GLY A 266 29.51 13.34 -28.24
CA GLY A 266 30.33 14.44 -27.74
C GLY A 266 30.24 15.67 -28.62
N ARG A 267 31.16 16.61 -28.39
CA ARG A 267 31.35 17.79 -29.22
C ARG A 267 32.80 17.89 -29.67
N GLY A 268 32.99 18.18 -30.95
CA GLY A 268 34.29 18.40 -31.57
C GLY A 268 34.80 19.83 -31.38
N ARG A 269 35.90 20.15 -32.08
CA ARG A 269 36.50 21.50 -32.06
C ARG A 269 35.51 22.50 -32.68
N GLY A 270 35.21 23.58 -31.95
CA GLY A 270 34.23 24.59 -32.39
C GLY A 270 32.78 24.28 -31.98
N GLY A 271 32.55 23.25 -31.16
CA GLY A 271 31.23 22.97 -30.57
C GLY A 271 30.28 22.15 -31.44
N LYS A 272 30.68 21.75 -32.65
CA LYS A 272 29.87 20.86 -33.51
C LYS A 272 29.67 19.49 -32.86
N PRO A 273 28.46 18.89 -32.90
CA PRO A 273 28.23 17.56 -32.37
C PRO A 273 29.04 16.48 -33.10
N THR A 274 29.47 15.44 -32.37
CA THR A 274 30.20 14.28 -32.92
C THR A 274 29.59 12.97 -32.44
N TRP A 275 29.68 11.93 -33.25
CA TRP A 275 29.16 10.59 -32.95
C TRP A 275 30.06 9.50 -33.53
N TYR A 276 30.23 8.40 -32.80
CA TYR A 276 31.04 7.25 -33.14
C TYR A 276 30.23 5.98 -32.91
N ARG A 277 29.27 5.74 -33.81
CA ARG A 277 28.27 4.66 -33.71
C ARG A 277 28.28 3.84 -34.99
N PRO A 278 28.07 2.51 -34.91
CA PRO A 278 27.97 1.67 -36.10
C PRO A 278 26.86 2.16 -37.02
N GLU A 279 27.15 2.27 -38.31
CA GLU A 279 26.13 2.61 -39.30
C GLU A 279 25.05 1.52 -39.37
N LEU A 280 23.82 1.92 -39.65
CA LEU A 280 22.72 1.00 -39.82
C LEU A 280 22.55 0.70 -41.31
N GLY A 281 22.34 -0.57 -41.64
CA GLY A 281 21.89 -0.96 -42.98
C GLY A 281 20.54 -0.33 -43.30
N GLU A 282 20.20 -0.18 -44.59
CA GLU A 282 18.99 0.50 -45.06
C GLU A 282 17.71 -0.02 -44.38
N ARG A 283 17.50 -1.34 -44.36
CA ARG A 283 16.33 -1.96 -43.73
C ARG A 283 16.26 -1.73 -42.23
N GLU A 284 17.40 -1.85 -41.57
CA GLU A 284 17.48 -1.63 -40.13
C GLU A 284 17.25 -0.15 -39.79
N ARG A 285 17.81 0.77 -40.58
CA ARG A 285 17.59 2.21 -40.43
C ARG A 285 16.11 2.55 -40.49
N GLN A 286 15.38 1.99 -41.46
CA GLN A 286 13.95 2.21 -41.59
C GLN A 286 13.17 1.63 -40.40
N ALA A 287 13.49 0.41 -39.96
CA ALA A 287 12.83 -0.22 -38.81
C ALA A 287 13.10 0.53 -37.49
N VAL A 288 14.32 1.03 -37.29
CA VAL A 288 14.67 1.88 -36.14
C VAL A 288 13.93 3.22 -36.22
N LEU A 289 13.85 3.83 -37.40
CA LEU A 289 13.11 5.08 -37.58
C LEU A 289 11.63 4.92 -37.21
N GLU A 290 10.98 3.86 -37.72
CA GLU A 290 9.59 3.53 -37.38
C GLU A 290 9.40 3.30 -35.88
N TYR A 291 10.35 2.61 -35.22
CA TYR A 291 10.32 2.42 -33.78
C TYR A 291 10.37 3.76 -33.02
N LEU A 292 11.32 4.64 -33.37
CA LEU A 292 11.52 5.92 -32.68
C LEU A 292 10.29 6.83 -32.80
N GLU A 293 9.60 6.79 -33.94
CA GLU A 293 8.46 7.67 -34.25
C GLU A 293 7.12 7.14 -33.73
N SER A 294 6.97 5.81 -33.65
CA SER A 294 5.74 5.16 -33.16
C SER A 294 5.65 5.07 -31.63
N ALA A 295 6.78 5.23 -30.93
CA ALA A 295 6.80 5.19 -29.48
C ALA A 295 6.00 6.36 -28.86
N PRO A 296 5.32 6.16 -27.71
CA PRO A 296 4.59 7.20 -27.01
C PRO A 296 5.40 8.48 -26.73
N VAL A 297 4.76 9.64 -26.91
CA VAL A 297 5.31 10.95 -26.53
C VAL A 297 5.05 11.19 -25.04
N VAL A 298 6.09 11.53 -24.30
CA VAL A 298 6.04 11.77 -22.85
C VAL A 298 5.99 13.26 -22.53
N LEU A 299 6.75 14.05 -23.27
CA LEU A 299 6.84 15.51 -23.11
C LEU A 299 6.90 16.13 -24.49
N SER A 300 6.10 17.18 -24.72
CA SER A 300 6.18 17.98 -25.94
C SER A 300 6.16 19.46 -25.56
N ALA A 301 7.21 20.17 -25.93
CA ALA A 301 7.27 21.62 -25.82
C ALA A 301 6.69 22.27 -27.08
N ARG A 302 6.06 23.44 -26.92
CA ARG A 302 5.63 24.26 -28.06
C ARG A 302 6.86 24.97 -28.63
N GLY A 303 7.48 24.39 -29.66
CA GLY A 303 8.61 25.03 -30.36
C GLY A 303 9.41 24.07 -31.25
N LEU A 304 10.12 24.66 -32.21
CA LEU A 304 11.14 24.00 -33.02
C LEU A 304 12.52 24.54 -32.63
N THR A 305 13.54 23.69 -32.72
CA THR A 305 14.95 24.06 -32.57
C THR A 305 15.71 23.87 -33.88
N ARG A 306 16.91 24.47 -33.95
CA ARG A 306 17.80 24.36 -35.10
C ARG A 306 18.33 22.93 -35.26
N ASP A 307 18.51 22.51 -36.50
CA ASP A 307 19.33 21.33 -36.82
C ASP A 307 20.82 21.66 -36.67
N GLU A 308 21.46 21.10 -35.65
CA GLU A 308 22.86 21.34 -35.26
C GLU A 308 23.89 20.81 -36.28
N LEU A 309 23.47 19.92 -37.19
CA LEU A 309 24.32 19.39 -38.26
C LEU A 309 24.10 20.12 -39.59
N SER A 310 23.01 20.89 -39.72
CA SER A 310 22.77 21.71 -40.90
C SER A 310 23.48 23.06 -40.81
N ASP A 311 23.94 23.57 -41.95
CA ASP A 311 24.44 24.94 -42.07
C ASP A 311 23.31 25.99 -42.07
N SER A 312 22.03 25.57 -42.06
CA SER A 312 20.87 26.46 -41.94
C SER A 312 20.57 26.81 -40.49
N ASP A 313 20.11 28.04 -40.26
CA ASP A 313 19.61 28.53 -38.96
C ASP A 313 18.10 28.31 -38.77
N ASP A 314 17.41 27.77 -39.77
CA ASP A 314 15.96 27.54 -39.70
C ASP A 314 15.62 26.46 -38.65
N PRO A 315 14.70 26.74 -37.69
CA PRO A 315 14.31 25.77 -36.69
C PRO A 315 13.35 24.75 -37.29
N VAL A 316 13.81 23.51 -37.46
CA VAL A 316 13.07 22.41 -38.09
C VAL A 316 12.85 21.21 -37.16
N VAL A 317 13.55 21.16 -36.02
CA VAL A 317 13.59 19.99 -35.14
C VAL A 317 12.58 20.14 -34.00
N VAL A 318 11.64 19.20 -33.88
CA VAL A 318 10.61 19.22 -32.83
C VAL A 318 11.20 18.95 -31.45
N MET A 319 10.82 19.77 -30.47
CA MET A 319 11.16 19.57 -29.06
C MET A 319 10.15 18.64 -28.38
N ALA A 320 10.34 17.34 -28.55
CA ALA A 320 9.58 16.31 -27.86
C ALA A 320 10.50 15.23 -27.28
N PHE A 321 9.99 14.45 -26.33
CA PHE A 321 10.63 13.24 -25.82
C PHE A 321 9.69 12.06 -25.97
N HIS A 322 10.23 10.94 -26.42
CA HIS A 322 9.54 9.67 -26.57
C HIS A 322 10.09 8.65 -25.58
N THR A 323 9.30 7.61 -25.29
CA THR A 323 9.74 6.47 -24.49
C THR A 323 9.09 5.17 -24.90
N ASP A 324 9.79 4.06 -24.69
CA ASP A 324 9.23 2.70 -24.68
C ASP A 324 9.10 2.12 -23.25
N GLY A 325 9.22 2.97 -22.23
CA GLY A 325 9.23 2.59 -20.82
C GLY A 325 10.61 2.24 -20.28
N ARG A 326 11.60 1.95 -21.14
CA ARG A 326 12.98 1.67 -20.71
C ARG A 326 13.95 2.76 -21.13
N PHE A 327 13.83 3.28 -22.34
CA PHE A 327 14.64 4.39 -22.81
C PHE A 327 13.79 5.64 -22.98
N VAL A 328 14.40 6.79 -22.75
CA VAL A 328 13.85 8.10 -23.12
C VAL A 328 14.77 8.70 -24.17
N TRP A 329 14.23 9.19 -25.27
CA TRP A 329 15.01 9.86 -26.30
C TRP A 329 14.33 11.14 -26.79
N PRO A 330 15.10 12.15 -27.21
CA PRO A 330 14.52 13.30 -27.86
C PRO A 330 13.94 12.88 -29.23
N GLY A 331 12.78 13.43 -29.60
CA GLY A 331 12.13 13.20 -30.89
C GLY A 331 13.00 13.61 -32.07
N SER A 332 13.98 14.49 -31.84
CA SER A 332 15.01 14.83 -32.81
C SER A 332 15.86 13.64 -33.26
N ALA A 333 15.97 12.56 -32.48
CA ALA A 333 16.72 11.36 -32.86
C ALA A 333 16.22 10.77 -34.20
N ALA A 334 14.91 10.75 -34.43
CA ALA A 334 14.33 10.32 -35.70
C ALA A 334 14.69 11.27 -36.86
N HIS A 335 14.68 12.58 -36.61
CA HIS A 335 15.10 13.59 -37.59
C HIS A 335 16.56 13.39 -38.01
N TYR A 336 17.48 13.28 -37.05
CA TYR A 336 18.91 13.11 -37.35
C TYR A 336 19.23 11.77 -38.02
N LEU A 337 18.52 10.69 -37.66
CA LEU A 337 18.65 9.41 -38.34
C LEU A 337 18.21 9.51 -39.81
N ARG A 338 17.09 10.19 -40.08
CA ARG A 338 16.56 10.37 -41.43
C ARG A 338 17.40 11.31 -42.29
N ALA A 339 17.72 12.49 -41.76
CA ALA A 339 18.34 13.57 -42.53
C ALA A 339 19.85 13.39 -42.69
N HIS A 340 20.52 12.87 -41.65
CA HIS A 340 21.99 12.81 -41.57
C HIS A 340 22.54 11.40 -41.39
N GLY A 341 21.69 10.38 -41.35
CA GLY A 341 22.11 8.99 -41.14
C GLY A 341 22.71 8.72 -39.76
N VAL A 342 22.49 9.60 -38.77
CA VAL A 342 23.07 9.49 -37.43
C VAL A 342 22.34 8.40 -36.63
N PRO A 343 22.99 7.26 -36.33
CA PRO A 343 22.35 6.19 -35.56
C PRO A 343 22.04 6.65 -34.13
N PRO A 344 20.95 6.19 -33.49
CA PRO A 344 20.76 6.36 -32.05
C PRO A 344 21.88 5.71 -31.24
N ALA A 345 21.99 6.07 -29.96
CA ALA A 345 23.01 5.49 -29.08
C ALA A 345 22.94 3.96 -29.06
N SER A 346 24.09 3.27 -29.08
CA SER A 346 24.16 1.80 -29.22
C SER A 346 23.28 1.03 -28.23
N PRO A 347 23.21 1.41 -26.92
CA PRO A 347 22.31 0.73 -25.98
C PRO A 347 20.83 0.75 -26.41
N LEU A 348 20.37 1.86 -27.01
CA LEU A 348 19.01 1.98 -27.53
C LEU A 348 18.82 1.11 -28.78
N VAL A 349 19.77 1.10 -29.72
CA VAL A 349 19.70 0.23 -30.90
C VAL A 349 19.69 -1.25 -30.50
N GLU A 350 20.54 -1.65 -29.55
CA GLU A 350 20.55 -3.01 -28.99
C GLU A 350 19.21 -3.38 -28.35
N HIS A 351 18.59 -2.44 -27.62
CA HIS A 351 17.26 -2.64 -27.05
C HIS A 351 16.19 -2.83 -28.13
N ILE A 352 16.19 -1.98 -29.15
CA ILE A 352 15.27 -2.08 -30.30
C ILE A 352 15.44 -3.44 -31.00
N ARG A 353 16.68 -3.88 -31.23
CA ARG A 353 16.99 -5.20 -31.80
C ARG A 353 16.43 -6.34 -30.94
N ALA A 354 16.63 -6.28 -29.62
CA ALA A 354 16.12 -7.28 -28.68
C ALA A 354 14.58 -7.36 -28.70
N ARG A 355 13.89 -6.24 -28.96
CA ARG A 355 12.44 -6.16 -29.15
C ARG A 355 11.99 -6.43 -30.59
N ARG A 356 12.90 -6.92 -31.45
CA ARG A 356 12.63 -7.20 -32.88
C ARG A 356 12.09 -5.99 -33.64
N HIS A 357 12.55 -4.79 -33.28
CA HIS A 357 12.14 -3.52 -33.87
C HIS A 357 10.63 -3.22 -33.71
N ARG A 358 9.98 -3.77 -32.68
CA ARG A 358 8.58 -3.47 -32.37
C ARG A 358 8.47 -2.68 -31.06
N PRO A 359 7.88 -1.48 -31.09
CA PRO A 359 7.60 -0.75 -29.85
C PRO A 359 6.64 -1.57 -28.97
N PRO A 360 6.61 -1.31 -27.65
CA PRO A 360 5.58 -1.89 -26.78
C PRO A 360 4.19 -1.41 -27.20
N ASP A 361 3.19 -2.30 -27.12
CA ASP A 361 1.78 -1.94 -27.40
C ASP A 361 1.26 -0.89 -26.40
N ALA A 362 1.79 -0.92 -25.17
CA ALA A 362 1.52 0.08 -24.15
C ALA A 362 2.73 0.22 -23.21
N VAL A 363 2.95 1.45 -22.75
CA VAL A 363 3.94 1.76 -21.71
C VAL A 363 3.20 1.99 -20.39
N PRO A 364 3.62 1.37 -19.27
CA PRO A 364 3.00 1.59 -17.98
C PRO A 364 3.05 3.06 -17.55
N VAL A 365 2.02 3.54 -16.86
CA VAL A 365 1.88 4.95 -16.46
C VAL A 365 3.03 5.38 -15.55
N ILE A 366 3.48 4.50 -14.64
CA ILE A 366 4.65 4.77 -13.78
C ILE A 366 5.90 5.03 -14.63
N ALA A 367 6.16 4.20 -15.64
CA ALA A 367 7.30 4.37 -16.53
C ALA A 367 7.19 5.66 -17.36
N MET A 368 5.99 6.02 -17.82
CA MET A 368 5.73 7.30 -18.49
C MET A 368 6.04 8.50 -17.58
N ASP A 369 5.59 8.48 -16.32
CA ASP A 369 5.83 9.58 -15.39
C ASP A 369 7.32 9.69 -15.02
N GLN A 370 8.00 8.57 -14.84
CA GLN A 370 9.45 8.51 -14.63
C GLN A 370 10.21 9.07 -15.83
N ALA A 371 9.80 8.71 -17.04
CA ALA A 371 10.36 9.24 -18.26
C ALA A 371 10.15 10.76 -18.38
N ALA A 372 8.99 11.27 -17.93
CA ALA A 372 8.68 12.69 -17.93
C ALA A 372 9.58 13.44 -16.94
N ALA A 373 9.74 12.91 -15.73
CA ALA A 373 10.63 13.46 -14.72
C ALA A 373 12.08 13.52 -15.24
N LEU A 374 12.55 12.43 -15.86
CA LEU A 374 13.88 12.35 -16.45
C LEU A 374 14.07 13.38 -17.59
N ALA A 375 13.10 13.49 -18.51
CA ALA A 375 13.15 14.46 -19.60
C ALA A 375 13.15 15.91 -19.11
N MET A 376 12.53 16.19 -17.96
CA MET A 376 12.56 17.50 -17.30
C MET A 376 13.82 17.73 -16.45
N GLY A 377 14.71 16.74 -16.31
CA GLY A 377 15.89 16.83 -15.45
C GLY A 377 15.58 16.93 -13.96
N ARG A 378 14.41 16.47 -13.52
CA ARG A 378 14.00 16.47 -12.11
C ARG A 378 14.08 15.06 -11.51
N PRO A 379 14.30 14.91 -10.19
CA PRO A 379 14.22 13.61 -9.54
C PRO A 379 12.78 13.08 -9.53
N TRP A 380 12.64 11.76 -9.73
CA TRP A 380 11.40 11.01 -9.53
C TRP A 380 11.14 10.75 -8.05
N GLN A 381 9.86 10.75 -7.64
CA GLN A 381 9.45 10.47 -6.25
C GLN A 381 8.35 9.42 -6.19
N GLU A 382 8.49 8.47 -5.27
CA GLU A 382 7.53 7.37 -5.10
C GLU A 382 6.14 7.83 -4.65
N SER A 383 6.08 8.96 -3.93
CA SER A 383 4.82 9.57 -3.47
C SER A 383 3.88 9.97 -4.62
N GLU A 384 4.40 10.19 -5.83
CA GLU A 384 3.58 10.44 -7.02
C GLU A 384 2.74 9.19 -7.38
N VAL A 385 3.26 7.98 -7.12
CA VAL A 385 2.54 6.72 -7.32
C VAL A 385 1.48 6.54 -6.24
N ASP A 386 1.86 6.75 -4.97
CA ASP A 386 0.96 6.58 -3.83
C ASP A 386 -0.29 7.46 -3.95
N ALA A 387 -0.12 8.72 -4.41
CA ALA A 387 -1.23 9.62 -4.65
C ALA A 387 -2.21 9.10 -5.72
N LYS A 388 -1.69 8.55 -6.83
CA LYS A 388 -2.52 7.97 -7.91
C LYS A 388 -3.21 6.68 -7.47
N VAL A 389 -2.53 5.87 -6.66
CA VAL A 389 -3.11 4.65 -6.07
C VAL A 389 -4.27 5.05 -5.15
N ALA A 390 -4.05 5.96 -4.20
CA ALA A 390 -5.09 6.44 -3.29
C ALA A 390 -6.30 7.00 -4.05
N GLU A 391 -6.06 7.78 -5.11
CA GLU A 391 -7.14 8.27 -5.98
C GLU A 391 -7.93 7.15 -6.68
N ALA A 392 -7.24 6.17 -7.25
CA ALA A 392 -7.87 5.06 -7.95
C ALA A 392 -8.70 4.16 -7.01
N LEU A 393 -8.27 4.00 -5.76
CA LEU A 393 -8.96 3.19 -4.76
C LEU A 393 -10.27 3.81 -4.27
N ARG A 394 -10.51 5.10 -4.46
CA ARG A 394 -11.82 5.71 -4.17
C ARG A 394 -12.97 5.06 -4.93
N VAL A 395 -12.72 4.56 -6.14
CA VAL A 395 -13.71 3.81 -6.93
C VAL A 395 -14.02 2.46 -6.27
N LEU A 396 -12.99 1.81 -5.72
CA LEU A 396 -13.12 0.54 -5.00
C LEU A 396 -13.93 0.73 -3.70
N GLU A 397 -13.64 1.77 -2.93
CA GLU A 397 -14.35 2.09 -1.68
C GLU A 397 -15.86 2.22 -1.91
N GLY A 398 -16.28 2.92 -2.96
CA GLY A 398 -17.69 3.05 -3.31
C GLY A 398 -18.38 1.70 -3.55
N VAL A 399 -17.73 0.80 -4.29
CA VAL A 399 -18.28 -0.56 -4.54
C VAL A 399 -18.28 -1.40 -3.27
N VAL A 400 -17.22 -1.34 -2.47
CA VAL A 400 -17.11 -2.09 -1.21
C VAL A 400 -18.23 -1.69 -0.24
N ILE A 401 -18.52 -0.39 -0.10
CA ILE A 401 -19.58 0.13 0.77
C ILE A 401 -20.97 -0.24 0.20
N GLU A 402 -21.23 0.07 -1.07
CA GLU A 402 -22.54 -0.14 -1.70
C GLU A 402 -22.92 -1.63 -1.73
N LYS A 403 -21.96 -2.50 -2.04
CA LYS A 403 -22.15 -3.95 -2.15
C LYS A 403 -21.81 -4.71 -0.87
N ARG A 404 -21.42 -4.00 0.20
CA ARG A 404 -21.17 -4.56 1.54
C ARG A 404 -20.11 -5.66 1.54
N ILE A 405 -19.05 -5.49 0.77
CA ILE A 405 -18.02 -6.52 0.56
C ILE A 405 -17.16 -6.69 1.82
N SER A 406 -17.00 -7.92 2.29
CA SER A 406 -16.12 -8.25 3.42
C SER A 406 -14.64 -8.02 3.07
N GLN A 407 -13.87 -7.50 4.04
CA GLN A 407 -12.41 -7.39 3.93
C GLN A 407 -11.68 -8.73 3.79
N ARG A 408 -12.34 -9.85 4.10
CA ARG A 408 -11.77 -11.19 3.93
C ARG A 408 -11.52 -11.50 2.45
N HIS A 409 -12.37 -10.98 1.58
CA HIS A 409 -12.42 -11.34 0.16
C HIS A 409 -11.68 -10.37 -0.77
N TYR A 410 -11.01 -9.35 -0.22
CA TYR A 410 -10.15 -8.49 -1.02
C TYR A 410 -8.94 -7.97 -0.25
N SER A 411 -7.90 -7.56 -0.99
CA SER A 411 -6.70 -6.94 -0.45
C SER A 411 -6.08 -6.02 -1.49
N VAL A 412 -5.49 -4.90 -1.06
CA VAL A 412 -5.02 -3.83 -1.97
C VAL A 412 -3.49 -3.65 -1.96
N HIS A 413 -2.79 -4.42 -1.13
CA HIS A 413 -1.33 -4.31 -1.00
C HIS A 413 -0.63 -5.66 -0.72
N ALA A 414 -1.40 -6.71 -0.47
CA ALA A 414 -0.86 -8.01 -0.10
C ALA A 414 -1.64 -9.15 -0.76
N GLU A 415 -0.93 -10.20 -1.12
CA GLU A 415 -1.53 -11.47 -1.50
C GLU A 415 -2.29 -12.05 -0.31
N ARG A 416 -3.48 -12.58 -0.57
CA ARG A 416 -4.33 -13.16 0.45
C ARG A 416 -5.06 -14.35 -0.14
N GLU A 417 -5.10 -15.44 0.60
CA GLU A 417 -5.86 -16.63 0.24
C GLU A 417 -7.36 -16.32 0.24
N ASP A 418 -8.10 -16.88 -0.72
CA ASP A 418 -9.55 -16.69 -0.89
C ASP A 418 -10.00 -15.22 -1.02
N ALA A 419 -9.14 -14.39 -1.61
CA ALA A 419 -9.40 -12.97 -1.80
C ALA A 419 -8.94 -12.45 -3.17
N TRP A 420 -9.62 -11.44 -3.69
CA TRP A 420 -9.10 -10.67 -4.81
C TRP A 420 -8.02 -9.69 -4.34
N SER A 421 -6.80 -9.85 -4.83
CA SER A 421 -5.66 -8.98 -4.48
C SER A 421 -5.28 -8.06 -5.65
N LEU A 422 -5.23 -6.75 -5.41
CA LEU A 422 -4.56 -5.78 -6.28
C LEU A 422 -3.16 -5.51 -5.73
N LEU A 423 -2.14 -5.69 -6.57
CA LEU A 423 -0.74 -5.64 -6.15
C LEU A 423 0.08 -4.87 -7.15
N ARG A 424 1.09 -4.17 -6.65
CA ARG A 424 2.12 -3.58 -7.51
C ARG A 424 3.14 -4.65 -7.91
N ASP A 425 3.47 -4.68 -9.19
CA ASP A 425 4.43 -5.58 -9.81
C ASP A 425 5.40 -4.75 -10.66
N GLY A 426 6.45 -4.21 -10.02
CA GLY A 426 7.37 -3.26 -10.65
C GLY A 426 6.70 -1.93 -11.01
N ASP A 427 6.65 -1.64 -12.31
CA ASP A 427 5.99 -0.47 -12.92
C ASP A 427 4.52 -0.76 -13.34
N ARG A 428 4.06 -1.99 -13.12
CA ARG A 428 2.70 -2.47 -13.43
C ARG A 428 1.93 -2.80 -12.17
N TYR A 429 0.66 -3.12 -12.37
CA TYR A 429 -0.24 -3.65 -11.34
C TYR A 429 -0.78 -4.99 -11.79
N ARG A 430 -0.99 -5.91 -10.87
CA ARG A 430 -1.72 -7.15 -11.12
C ARG A 430 -2.93 -7.24 -10.21
N VAL A 431 -4.01 -7.77 -10.76
CA VAL A 431 -5.18 -8.21 -9.99
C VAL A 431 -5.30 -9.71 -10.14
N GLN A 432 -5.36 -10.42 -9.02
CA GLN A 432 -5.41 -11.89 -9.01
C GLN A 432 -6.41 -12.39 -7.97
N TRP A 433 -6.91 -13.60 -8.17
CA TRP A 433 -7.71 -14.31 -7.20
C TRP A 433 -6.83 -15.24 -6.37
N SER A 434 -6.92 -15.13 -5.05
CA SER A 434 -6.17 -15.94 -4.10
C SER A 434 -4.65 -15.91 -4.39
N LEU A 435 -3.98 -17.03 -4.15
CA LEU A 435 -2.56 -17.24 -4.42
C LEU A 435 -2.31 -17.88 -5.80
N ASP A 436 -3.32 -17.92 -6.68
CA ASP A 436 -3.19 -18.55 -8.01
C ASP A 436 -2.55 -17.61 -9.04
N PRO A 437 -1.31 -17.88 -9.49
CA PRO A 437 -0.62 -17.03 -10.46
C PRO A 437 -1.29 -17.02 -11.85
N TRP A 438 -2.09 -18.04 -12.18
CA TRP A 438 -2.76 -18.12 -13.49
C TRP A 438 -4.00 -17.21 -13.59
N SER A 439 -4.56 -16.83 -12.45
CA SER A 439 -5.67 -15.87 -12.37
C SER A 439 -5.22 -14.41 -12.56
N ALA A 440 -3.91 -14.15 -12.54
CA ALA A 440 -3.36 -12.81 -12.53
C ALA A 440 -3.55 -12.07 -13.85
N VAL A 441 -4.26 -10.95 -13.81
CA VAL A 441 -4.42 -10.00 -14.91
C VAL A 441 -3.55 -8.77 -14.64
N ARG A 442 -2.71 -8.39 -15.59
CA ARG A 442 -1.76 -7.27 -15.46
C ARG A 442 -2.24 -6.02 -16.17
N PHE A 443 -1.95 -4.86 -15.57
CA PHE A 443 -2.34 -3.54 -16.03
C PHE A 443 -1.17 -2.56 -15.92
N GLY A 444 -1.03 -1.68 -16.90
CA GLY A 444 -0.07 -0.57 -16.86
C GLY A 444 -0.57 0.67 -16.10
N ASP A 445 -1.85 0.71 -15.72
CA ASP A 445 -2.50 1.84 -15.04
C ASP A 445 -3.31 1.33 -13.84
N VAL A 446 -3.05 1.88 -12.66
CA VAL A 446 -3.76 1.52 -11.43
C VAL A 446 -5.27 1.78 -11.52
N ARG A 447 -5.71 2.77 -12.29
CA ARG A 447 -7.15 3.06 -12.47
C ARG A 447 -7.86 1.90 -13.18
N GLN A 448 -7.19 1.29 -14.16
CA GLN A 448 -7.72 0.12 -14.86
C GLN A 448 -7.72 -1.11 -13.95
N ALA A 449 -6.65 -1.32 -13.18
CA ALA A 449 -6.59 -2.41 -12.20
C ALA A 449 -7.67 -2.27 -11.12
N ALA A 450 -7.85 -1.07 -10.56
CA ALA A 450 -8.86 -0.78 -9.55
C ALA A 450 -10.28 -0.94 -10.11
N ALA A 451 -10.53 -0.48 -11.35
CA ALA A 451 -11.82 -0.68 -12.02
C ALA A 451 -12.11 -2.17 -12.29
N TYR A 452 -11.09 -2.94 -12.69
CA TYR A 452 -11.21 -4.39 -12.87
C TYR A 452 -11.53 -5.09 -11.55
N LEU A 453 -10.79 -4.77 -10.48
CA LEU A 453 -11.05 -5.30 -9.14
C LEU A 453 -12.47 -4.95 -8.67
N ALA A 454 -12.86 -3.68 -8.78
CA ALA A 454 -14.20 -3.22 -8.42
C ALA A 454 -15.29 -3.97 -9.21
N GLY A 455 -15.06 -4.23 -10.50
CA GLY A 455 -15.93 -5.06 -11.33
C GLY A 455 -16.03 -6.51 -10.84
N GLN A 456 -14.92 -7.13 -10.46
CA GLN A 456 -14.91 -8.49 -9.90
C GLN A 456 -15.67 -8.58 -8.57
N LEU A 457 -15.47 -7.60 -7.68
CA LEU A 457 -16.19 -7.56 -6.41
C LEU A 457 -17.69 -7.32 -6.62
N ALA A 458 -18.07 -6.40 -7.51
CA ALA A 458 -19.46 -6.10 -7.78
C ALA A 458 -20.20 -7.29 -8.43
N ALA A 459 -19.55 -8.00 -9.37
CA ALA A 459 -20.15 -9.13 -10.08
C ALA A 459 -20.41 -10.34 -9.16
N ASN A 460 -19.57 -10.53 -8.14
CA ASN A 460 -19.63 -11.66 -7.22
C ASN A 460 -20.16 -11.26 -5.82
N ALA A 461 -20.72 -10.05 -5.68
CA ALA A 461 -21.04 -9.44 -4.38
C ALA A 461 -21.87 -10.34 -3.44
N ALA A 462 -22.78 -11.15 -3.97
CA ALA A 462 -23.63 -12.04 -3.17
C ALA A 462 -22.85 -13.09 -2.38
N GLU A 463 -21.68 -13.51 -2.86
CA GLU A 463 -20.80 -14.47 -2.19
C GLU A 463 -19.76 -13.79 -1.30
N LEU A 464 -19.49 -12.50 -1.55
CA LEU A 464 -18.40 -11.76 -0.92
C LEU A 464 -18.87 -10.80 0.19
N GLU A 465 -20.18 -10.65 0.38
CA GLU A 465 -20.79 -9.79 1.39
C GLU A 465 -20.33 -10.18 2.80
N TYR A 466 -20.12 -9.19 3.68
CA TYR A 466 -19.82 -9.47 5.09
C TYR A 466 -20.98 -10.22 5.77
N ALA A 467 -20.64 -11.15 6.65
CA ALA A 467 -21.62 -11.88 7.42
C ALA A 467 -22.29 -10.96 8.46
N LEU A 468 -23.52 -11.29 8.87
CA LEU A 468 -24.12 -10.61 10.03
C LEU A 468 -23.28 -10.86 11.28
N GLY A 469 -23.03 -9.82 12.06
CA GLY A 469 -22.14 -9.83 13.21
C GLY A 469 -20.65 -9.82 12.87
N GLU A 470 -20.26 -9.78 11.58
CA GLU A 470 -18.87 -9.55 11.20
C GLU A 470 -18.48 -8.11 11.53
N GLU A 471 -17.34 -7.96 12.19
CA GLU A 471 -16.77 -6.65 12.50
C GLU A 471 -16.23 -5.99 11.23
N ILE A 472 -16.65 -4.75 11.00
CA ILE A 472 -16.26 -3.93 9.85
C ILE A 472 -15.61 -2.64 10.35
N PRO A 473 -14.64 -2.08 9.61
CA PRO A 473 -14.09 -0.77 9.94
C PRO A 473 -15.11 0.35 9.68
N ALA A 474 -14.98 1.46 10.40
CA ALA A 474 -15.91 2.60 10.32
C ALA A 474 -16.13 3.14 8.90
N TRP A 475 -15.06 3.23 8.10
CA TRP A 475 -15.16 3.72 6.72
C TRP A 475 -16.01 2.80 5.80
N GLN A 476 -16.19 1.52 6.15
CA GLN A 476 -17.04 0.58 5.44
C GLN A 476 -18.50 0.58 5.90
N SER A 477 -18.83 1.35 6.93
CA SER A 477 -20.21 1.45 7.40
C SER A 477 -21.10 1.92 6.25
N PRO A 478 -22.16 1.16 5.88
CA PRO A 478 -23.10 1.60 4.84
C PRO A 478 -24.01 2.73 5.33
N LEU A 479 -24.01 3.03 6.63
CA LEU A 479 -24.84 4.05 7.27
C LEU A 479 -23.95 5.09 7.96
N ILE A 480 -24.40 6.34 7.92
CA ILE A 480 -23.80 7.47 8.64
C ILE A 480 -24.77 7.97 9.73
N VAL A 481 -24.23 8.68 10.71
CA VAL A 481 -25.04 9.38 11.72
C VAL A 481 -25.66 10.63 11.10
N LEU A 482 -26.97 10.85 11.34
CA LEU A 482 -27.76 11.91 10.69
C LEU A 482 -28.00 13.16 11.55
N SER A 483 -27.45 13.19 12.77
CA SER A 483 -27.57 14.26 13.77
C SER A 483 -26.20 14.63 14.34
N ASP A 484 -26.17 15.45 15.40
CA ASP A 484 -24.94 15.82 16.12
C ASP A 484 -24.45 14.73 17.10
N ASP A 485 -24.92 13.49 16.94
CA ASP A 485 -24.42 12.36 17.72
C ASP A 485 -23.00 11.95 17.30
N PRO A 486 -22.26 11.24 18.17
CA PRO A 486 -20.93 10.76 17.83
C PRO A 486 -20.94 9.93 16.52
N PRO A 487 -20.05 10.21 15.56
CA PRO A 487 -20.01 9.47 14.31
C PRO A 487 -19.54 8.03 14.54
N VAL A 488 -19.72 7.16 13.53
CA VAL A 488 -19.49 5.71 13.65
C VAL A 488 -18.06 5.38 14.08
N GLU A 489 -17.07 6.16 13.63
CA GLU A 489 -15.65 6.04 14.03
C GLU A 489 -15.36 6.33 15.51
N SER A 490 -16.32 6.87 16.27
CA SER A 490 -16.19 7.10 17.71
C SER A 490 -16.48 5.85 18.55
N PHE A 491 -16.95 4.76 17.93
CA PHE A 491 -17.29 3.51 18.61
C PHE A 491 -16.19 2.47 18.47
N ALA A 492 -16.06 1.59 19.47
CA ALA A 492 -14.99 0.62 19.58
C ALA A 492 -15.15 -0.56 18.61
N SER A 493 -16.39 -0.96 18.31
CA SER A 493 -16.69 -2.04 17.37
C SER A 493 -17.94 -1.72 16.58
N ILE A 494 -17.95 -2.15 15.31
CA ILE A 494 -19.01 -1.87 14.35
C ILE A 494 -19.32 -3.17 13.61
N THR A 495 -20.57 -3.58 13.60
CA THR A 495 -21.04 -4.79 12.91
C THR A 495 -22.35 -4.49 12.17
N THR A 496 -22.84 -5.44 11.36
CA THR A 496 -24.20 -5.36 10.82
C THR A 496 -25.08 -6.46 11.38
N GLU A 497 -26.31 -6.11 11.72
CA GLU A 497 -27.22 -7.01 12.42
C GLU A 497 -28.62 -6.96 11.84
N LEU A 498 -29.36 -8.05 12.04
CA LEU A 498 -30.80 -8.10 11.83
C LEU A 498 -31.49 -8.03 13.20
N LEU A 499 -32.20 -6.94 13.44
CA LEU A 499 -33.08 -6.80 14.60
C LEU A 499 -34.51 -7.17 14.19
N ALA A 500 -35.28 -7.70 15.13
CA ALA A 500 -36.70 -7.95 14.94
C ALA A 500 -37.48 -7.65 16.21
N ASP A 501 -38.56 -6.88 16.08
CA ASP A 501 -39.52 -6.61 17.16
C ASP A 501 -38.88 -6.19 18.49
N VAL A 502 -37.92 -5.24 18.41
CA VAL A 502 -37.09 -4.80 19.54
C VAL A 502 -37.48 -3.40 20.01
N GLU A 503 -37.30 -3.15 21.30
CA GLU A 503 -37.40 -1.81 21.86
C GLU A 503 -36.01 -1.17 21.98
N VAL A 504 -35.95 0.11 21.62
CA VAL A 504 -34.75 0.93 21.67
C VAL A 504 -35.07 2.26 22.33
N ASP A 505 -34.06 2.95 22.82
CA ASP A 505 -34.21 4.29 23.38
C ASP A 505 -33.15 5.27 22.85
N ARG A 506 -33.39 6.56 23.07
CA ARG A 506 -32.54 7.64 22.58
C ARG A 506 -32.60 8.86 23.51
N HIS A 507 -31.46 9.47 23.74
CA HIS A 507 -31.32 10.81 24.33
C HIS A 507 -31.02 11.81 23.20
N GLY A 508 -32.04 12.54 22.72
CA GLY A 508 -31.92 13.42 21.56
C GLY A 508 -33.20 13.48 20.72
N GLY A 509 -33.27 14.42 19.79
CA GLY A 509 -34.46 14.63 18.94
C GLY A 509 -34.66 13.53 17.89
N THR A 510 -35.79 13.59 17.18
CA THR A 510 -36.23 12.60 16.18
C THR A 510 -35.50 12.71 14.84
N GLU A 511 -34.71 13.76 14.62
CA GLU A 511 -33.86 13.98 13.44
C GLU A 511 -32.66 13.02 13.37
N GLY A 512 -32.27 12.42 14.50
CA GLY A 512 -31.18 11.45 14.54
C GLY A 512 -31.61 10.02 14.21
N ASN A 513 -30.62 9.17 13.95
CA ASN A 513 -30.81 7.75 13.62
C ASN A 513 -30.03 6.80 14.54
N LEU A 514 -29.28 7.31 15.52
CA LEU A 514 -28.60 6.50 16.53
C LEU A 514 -29.54 6.22 17.71
N VAL A 515 -29.81 4.95 17.97
CA VAL A 515 -30.63 4.48 19.08
C VAL A 515 -29.85 3.44 19.90
N PHE A 516 -30.21 3.20 21.15
CA PHE A 516 -29.54 2.21 22.01
C PHE A 516 -30.51 1.12 22.42
N ALA A 517 -29.98 -0.06 22.75
CA ALA A 517 -30.79 -1.06 23.42
C ALA A 517 -31.38 -0.48 24.72
N VAL A 518 -32.67 -0.70 24.96
CA VAL A 518 -33.36 -0.22 26.16
C VAL A 518 -32.59 -0.60 27.43
N ASP A 519 -32.62 0.30 28.42
CA ASP A 519 -31.96 0.16 29.73
C ASP A 519 -30.42 0.11 29.66
N THR A 520 -29.81 0.43 28.51
CA THR A 520 -28.35 0.68 28.44
C THR A 520 -28.00 1.88 29.34
N PRO A 521 -27.18 1.72 30.39
CA PRO A 521 -26.78 2.84 31.26
C PRO A 521 -26.14 3.97 30.46
N PHE A 522 -26.45 5.23 30.79
CA PHE A 522 -26.01 6.39 30.00
C PHE A 522 -24.48 6.47 29.87
N ASP A 523 -23.76 6.20 30.96
CA ASP A 523 -22.30 6.13 31.02
C ASP A 523 -21.69 5.05 30.12
N ARG A 524 -22.47 4.02 29.77
CA ARG A 524 -22.06 2.98 28.82
C ARG A 524 -22.35 3.32 27.37
N ARG A 525 -23.06 4.39 27.05
CA ARG A 525 -23.47 4.68 25.66
C ARG A 525 -22.37 5.28 24.78
N GLY A 526 -21.27 5.75 25.37
CA GLY A 526 -20.22 6.46 24.63
C GLY A 526 -20.69 7.82 24.10
N LEU A 527 -21.73 8.40 24.70
CA LEU A 527 -22.25 9.73 24.36
C LEU A 527 -21.58 10.81 25.23
N PRO A 528 -21.49 12.06 24.75
CA PRO A 528 -21.05 13.19 25.56
C PRO A 528 -21.95 13.35 26.81
N PRO A 529 -21.38 13.68 28.00
CA PRO A 529 -22.14 13.80 29.25
C PRO A 529 -23.33 14.75 29.17
N GLU A 530 -23.21 15.85 28.44
CA GLU A 530 -24.27 16.84 28.23
C GLU A 530 -25.51 16.29 27.49
N PHE A 531 -25.39 15.12 26.83
CA PHE A 531 -26.53 14.51 26.15
C PHE A 531 -27.52 13.89 27.14
N ALA A 532 -27.15 13.68 28.41
CA ALA A 532 -28.05 13.16 29.44
C ALA A 532 -29.26 14.07 29.68
N GLU A 533 -29.10 15.37 29.45
CA GLU A 533 -30.15 16.38 29.61
C GLU A 533 -31.08 16.49 28.38
N ARG A 534 -30.76 15.78 27.28
CA ARG A 534 -31.59 15.77 26.07
C ARG A 534 -32.89 14.99 26.30
N PRO A 535 -33.95 15.28 25.53
CA PRO A 535 -35.20 14.53 25.56
C PRO A 535 -34.96 13.02 25.46
N TYR A 536 -35.52 12.27 26.41
CA TYR A 536 -35.47 10.82 26.41
C TYR A 536 -36.71 10.27 25.70
N HIS A 537 -36.48 9.39 24.72
CA HIS A 537 -37.54 8.73 23.97
C HIS A 537 -37.32 7.22 23.95
N ARG A 538 -38.42 6.46 23.99
CA ARG A 538 -38.42 5.00 23.85
C ARG A 538 -39.28 4.62 22.64
N TYR A 539 -38.78 3.71 21.83
CA TYR A 539 -39.36 3.32 20.56
C TYR A 539 -39.48 1.81 20.45
N ARG A 540 -40.55 1.34 19.82
CA ARG A 540 -40.71 -0.06 19.40
C ARG A 540 -40.51 -0.15 17.89
N LEU A 541 -39.48 -0.87 17.48
CA LEU A 541 -39.22 -1.22 16.09
C LEU A 541 -40.00 -2.48 15.80
N THR A 542 -40.87 -2.45 14.79
CA THR A 542 -41.66 -3.62 14.39
C THR A 542 -41.19 -4.17 13.06
N GLY A 543 -41.23 -5.48 12.89
CA GLY A 543 -40.68 -6.16 11.71
C GLY A 543 -39.17 -6.32 11.76
N SER A 544 -38.56 -6.64 10.60
CA SER A 544 -37.13 -6.94 10.50
C SER A 544 -36.33 -5.75 9.98
N TRP A 545 -35.23 -5.44 10.68
CA TRP A 545 -34.40 -4.27 10.44
C TRP A 545 -32.96 -4.68 10.24
N ARG A 546 -32.38 -4.32 9.09
CA ARG A 546 -30.93 -4.41 8.89
C ARG A 546 -30.29 -3.10 9.32
N VAL A 547 -29.51 -3.15 10.39
CA VAL A 547 -28.90 -1.98 11.04
C VAL A 547 -27.38 -2.12 11.08
N VAL A 548 -26.70 -0.99 11.32
CA VAL A 548 -25.31 -1.00 11.76
C VAL A 548 -25.31 -0.96 13.28
N ALA A 549 -24.81 -2.00 13.92
CA ALA A 549 -24.67 -2.05 15.38
C ALA A 549 -23.30 -1.49 15.77
N VAL A 550 -23.28 -0.66 16.79
CA VAL A 550 -22.07 -0.05 17.35
C VAL A 550 -21.93 -0.40 18.82
N VAL A 551 -20.70 -0.62 19.28
CA VAL A 551 -20.39 -0.87 20.69
C VAL A 551 -19.44 0.21 21.17
N SER A 552 -19.81 0.92 22.23
CA SER A 552 -18.92 1.91 22.85
C SER A 552 -17.73 1.25 23.56
N GLU A 553 -16.70 2.03 23.90
CA GLU A 553 -15.60 1.52 24.74
C GLU A 553 -16.07 0.99 26.10
N ALA A 554 -17.16 1.53 26.64
CA ALA A 554 -17.78 1.11 27.90
C ALA A 554 -18.77 -0.06 27.74
N GLY A 555 -18.85 -0.66 26.55
CA GLY A 555 -19.62 -1.87 26.27
C GLY A 555 -21.12 -1.67 26.05
N GLY A 556 -21.60 -0.43 25.93
CA GLY A 556 -23.00 -0.16 25.59
C GLY A 556 -23.25 -0.32 24.10
N ARG A 557 -24.42 -0.88 23.76
CA ARG A 557 -24.77 -1.27 22.38
C ARG A 557 -25.78 -0.29 21.78
N GLY A 558 -25.36 0.33 20.69
CA GLY A 558 -26.16 1.21 19.85
C GLY A 558 -26.47 0.60 18.48
N TYR A 559 -27.46 1.17 17.80
CA TYR A 559 -27.89 0.81 16.46
C TYR A 559 -28.11 2.07 15.64
N LEU A 560 -27.48 2.16 14.47
CA LEU A 560 -27.80 3.16 13.46
C LEU A 560 -28.92 2.63 12.56
N LEU A 561 -30.01 3.37 12.51
CA LEU A 561 -31.12 3.12 11.60
C LEU A 561 -30.82 3.70 10.21
N PRO A 562 -31.37 3.12 9.12
CA PRO A 562 -31.07 3.61 7.77
C PRO A 562 -31.55 5.03 7.45
N LEU A 563 -32.53 5.54 8.21
CA LEU A 563 -33.10 6.88 8.08
C LEU A 563 -33.29 7.46 9.49
N ALA A 564 -33.57 8.77 9.57
CA ALA A 564 -33.92 9.43 10.83
C ALA A 564 -35.18 8.82 11.47
N VAL A 565 -35.25 8.86 12.81
CA VAL A 565 -36.39 8.31 13.57
C VAL A 565 -37.72 8.93 13.13
N GLU A 566 -37.75 10.23 12.81
CA GLU A 566 -38.96 10.92 12.35
C GLU A 566 -39.58 10.34 11.07
N GLU A 567 -38.76 9.83 10.15
CA GLU A 567 -39.23 9.20 8.90
C GLU A 567 -39.96 7.88 9.20
N TYR A 568 -39.47 7.14 10.19
CA TYR A 568 -40.05 5.88 10.61
C TYR A 568 -41.29 6.05 11.48
N LEU A 569 -41.34 7.08 12.32
CA LEU A 569 -42.55 7.48 13.02
C LEU A 569 -43.65 7.88 12.03
N ARG A 570 -43.30 8.63 10.98
CA ARG A 570 -44.25 9.07 9.94
C ARG A 570 -44.79 7.92 9.10
N SER A 571 -43.96 6.95 8.78
CA SER A 571 -44.36 5.74 8.05
C SER A 571 -45.05 4.68 8.93
N GLY A 572 -44.95 4.80 10.26
CA GLY A 572 -45.50 3.86 11.23
C GLY A 572 -44.68 2.58 11.42
N ALA A 573 -43.46 2.51 10.86
CA ALA A 573 -42.54 1.39 11.05
C ALA A 573 -41.98 1.33 12.48
N ILE A 574 -41.91 2.49 13.13
CA ILE A 574 -41.55 2.67 14.54
C ILE A 574 -42.71 3.34 15.26
N ALA A 575 -42.99 2.91 16.49
CA ALA A 575 -43.95 3.56 17.38
C ALA A 575 -43.26 4.02 18.66
N GLU A 576 -43.56 5.25 19.10
CA GLU A 576 -43.10 5.73 20.41
C GLU A 576 -43.86 4.99 21.53
N VAL A 577 -43.11 4.44 22.48
CA VAL A 577 -43.64 3.73 23.64
C VAL A 577 -43.63 4.72 24.81
N THR A 578 -44.81 5.22 25.17
CA THR A 578 -44.96 5.94 26.44
C THR A 578 -44.68 4.95 27.58
N PRO A 579 -43.84 5.27 28.58
CA PRO A 579 -43.59 4.38 29.71
C PRO A 579 -44.92 4.04 30.41
N GLY A 580 -45.42 2.83 30.19
CA GLY A 580 -46.66 2.35 30.78
C GLY A 580 -46.46 2.08 32.26
N GLY A 581 -46.87 3.00 33.13
CA GLY A 581 -46.76 2.82 34.58
C GLY A 581 -47.70 3.70 35.38
N HIS A 582 -47.88 4.97 35.01
CA HIS A 582 -48.64 5.93 35.80
C HIS A 582 -50.17 5.69 35.72
N PRO A 583 -50.90 5.46 36.84
CA PRO A 583 -52.37 5.27 36.84
C PRO A 583 -53.19 6.49 36.42
N GLY A 584 -52.57 7.66 36.38
CA GLY A 584 -53.27 8.94 36.43
C GLY A 584 -53.69 9.27 37.87
N LEU A 585 -54.12 10.51 38.09
CA LEU A 585 -54.60 10.92 39.41
C LEU A 585 -55.99 10.31 39.69
N PRO A 586 -56.27 9.86 40.93
CA PRO A 586 -57.59 9.38 41.30
C PRO A 586 -58.64 10.51 41.23
N PRO A 587 -59.92 10.22 40.96
CA PRO A 587 -60.95 11.25 40.91
C PRO A 587 -61.12 11.97 42.25
N ILE A 588 -61.42 13.27 42.22
CA ILE A 588 -61.64 14.09 43.43
C ILE A 588 -62.85 13.57 44.20
N THR A 589 -62.60 13.00 45.38
CA THR A 589 -63.63 12.46 46.29
C THR A 589 -64.17 13.52 47.26
N ASP A 590 -65.31 13.25 47.89
CA ASP A 590 -65.88 14.15 48.91
C ASP A 590 -64.96 14.29 50.14
N ALA A 591 -64.21 13.25 50.48
CA ALA A 591 -63.18 13.30 51.53
C ALA A 591 -62.05 14.26 51.16
N MET A 592 -61.58 14.24 49.90
CA MET A 592 -60.59 15.18 49.40
C MET A 592 -61.11 16.62 49.40
N ARG A 593 -62.40 16.84 49.10
CA ARG A 593 -63.03 18.18 49.20
C ARG A 593 -63.13 18.67 50.64
N ALA A 594 -63.44 17.78 51.59
CA ALA A 594 -63.50 18.11 53.01
C ALA A 594 -62.12 18.38 53.63
N GLU A 595 -61.07 17.73 53.14
CA GLU A 595 -59.68 18.05 53.47
C GLU A 595 -59.23 19.38 52.85
N ALA A 596 -59.57 19.62 51.57
CA ALA A 596 -59.24 20.87 50.87
C ALA A 596 -59.84 22.12 51.52
N ALA A 597 -61.06 22.01 52.07
CA ALA A 597 -61.68 23.09 52.84
C ALA A 597 -60.94 23.42 54.15
N ARG A 598 -60.15 22.48 54.69
CA ARG A 598 -59.38 22.64 55.94
C ARG A 598 -57.94 23.12 55.69
N THR A 599 -57.43 22.99 54.47
CA THR A 599 -56.05 23.32 54.09
C THR A 599 -55.99 24.20 52.83
N PRO A 600 -56.44 25.47 52.90
CA PRO A 600 -56.43 26.36 51.73
C PRO A 600 -55.01 26.70 51.27
N GLY A 601 -54.83 26.88 49.96
CA GLY A 601 -53.57 27.34 49.35
C GLY A 601 -52.45 26.30 49.23
N VAL A 602 -52.70 25.01 49.52
CA VAL A 602 -51.70 23.92 49.42
C VAL A 602 -52.09 22.86 48.39
N TRP A 603 -51.17 21.92 48.12
CA TRP A 603 -51.41 20.77 47.25
C TRP A 603 -51.93 19.56 48.06
N VAL A 604 -52.90 18.83 47.50
CA VAL A 604 -53.31 17.50 47.97
C VAL A 604 -52.60 16.47 47.13
N TYR A 605 -51.61 15.79 47.71
CA TYR A 605 -50.91 14.69 47.06
C TYR A 605 -51.69 13.39 47.18
N CYS A 606 -51.73 12.62 46.10
CA CYS A 606 -52.36 11.32 46.02
C CYS A 606 -51.25 10.26 46.01
N ALA A 607 -51.18 9.45 47.06
CA ALA A 607 -50.35 8.26 47.08
C ALA A 607 -51.02 7.09 46.36
N ASP A 608 -50.24 6.14 45.89
CA ASP A 608 -50.74 4.87 45.37
C ASP A 608 -51.50 4.08 46.47
N PRO A 609 -52.64 3.45 46.16
CA PRO A 609 -53.41 2.65 47.13
C PRO A 609 -52.65 1.47 47.77
N ASP A 610 -51.53 1.05 47.20
CA ASP A 610 -50.66 0.04 47.80
C ASP A 610 -49.77 0.59 48.93
N ALA A 611 -49.72 1.91 49.11
CA ALA A 611 -48.90 2.52 50.15
C ALA A 611 -49.38 2.08 51.54
N ASP A 612 -48.58 1.27 52.21
CA ASP A 612 -48.83 0.84 53.59
C ASP A 612 -48.28 1.88 54.57
N PRO A 613 -49.14 2.66 55.27
CA PRO A 613 -48.70 3.69 56.21
C PRO A 613 -48.02 3.13 57.46
N ASP A 614 -48.15 1.82 57.74
CA ASP A 614 -47.45 1.17 58.85
C ASP A 614 -46.00 0.81 58.49
N LEU A 615 -45.67 0.79 57.18
CA LEU A 615 -44.33 0.45 56.67
C LEU A 615 -43.60 1.65 56.07
N ILE A 616 -44.32 2.57 55.44
CA ILE A 616 -43.77 3.73 54.74
C ILE A 616 -44.01 4.98 55.57
N ASP A 617 -42.92 5.56 56.08
CA ASP A 617 -42.96 6.85 56.76
C ASP A 617 -43.15 7.99 55.76
N GLY A 618 -44.23 8.75 55.92
CA GLY A 618 -44.52 9.93 55.11
C GLY A 618 -44.99 9.60 53.68
N THR A 619 -44.60 10.45 52.73
CA THR A 619 -45.02 10.35 51.31
C THR A 619 -43.80 10.48 50.39
N PRO A 620 -42.92 9.46 50.35
CA PRO A 620 -41.75 9.49 49.48
C PRO A 620 -42.16 9.57 48.01
N LEU A 621 -41.39 10.30 47.20
CA LEU A 621 -41.69 10.57 45.79
C LEU A 621 -42.07 9.30 44.99
N PRO A 622 -41.39 8.15 45.12
CA PRO A 622 -41.76 6.95 44.36
C PRO A 622 -43.18 6.41 44.58
N VAL A 623 -43.84 6.80 45.69
CA VAL A 623 -45.17 6.34 46.09
C VAL A 623 -46.27 7.29 45.62
N LEU A 624 -45.93 8.53 45.28
CA LEU A 624 -46.89 9.57 44.90
C LEU A 624 -47.30 9.45 43.43
N LEU A 625 -48.60 9.48 43.16
CA LEU A 625 -49.18 9.62 41.82
C LEU A 625 -49.16 11.09 41.34
N GLY A 626 -48.86 12.04 42.22
CA GLY A 626 -48.97 13.47 41.95
C GLY A 626 -50.01 14.14 42.84
N GLY A 627 -50.58 15.28 42.43
CA GLY A 627 -51.49 16.02 43.29
C GLY A 627 -52.41 17.02 42.60
N TYR A 628 -53.37 17.52 43.37
CA TYR A 628 -54.34 18.55 42.98
C TYR A 628 -54.11 19.83 43.78
N LYS A 629 -54.12 20.98 43.12
CA LYS A 629 -53.94 22.29 43.78
C LYS A 629 -55.24 22.80 44.39
N ILE A 630 -55.17 23.27 45.63
CA ILE A 630 -56.27 23.94 46.32
C ILE A 630 -56.05 25.45 46.25
N GLY A 631 -57.08 26.20 45.87
CA GLY A 631 -57.09 27.66 45.89
C GLY A 631 -57.25 28.21 47.30
N ASP A 632 -57.06 29.53 47.45
CA ASP A 632 -57.22 30.22 48.74
C ASP A 632 -58.66 30.19 49.26
N ASP A 633 -59.63 29.84 48.42
CA ASP A 633 -61.05 29.66 48.76
C ASP A 633 -61.37 28.24 49.29
N GLY A 634 -60.36 27.39 49.44
CA GLY A 634 -60.52 26.01 49.92
C GLY A 634 -61.13 25.05 48.88
N ARG A 635 -61.14 25.42 47.58
CA ARG A 635 -61.64 24.58 46.48
C ARG A 635 -60.51 24.19 45.52
N PHE A 636 -60.68 23.08 44.80
CA PHE A 636 -59.72 22.65 43.78
C PHE A 636 -59.72 23.61 42.58
N THR A 637 -58.54 24.07 42.15
CA THR A 637 -58.40 25.04 41.05
C THR A 637 -58.51 24.43 39.66
N GLY A 638 -58.37 23.10 39.57
CA GLY A 638 -58.23 22.37 38.31
C GLY A 638 -56.79 22.17 37.86
N GLU A 639 -55.80 22.79 38.53
CA GLU A 639 -54.38 22.50 38.29
C GLU A 639 -53.99 21.14 38.90
N THR A 640 -53.29 20.33 38.11
CA THR A 640 -52.79 19.00 38.49
C THR A 640 -51.29 18.90 38.29
N TYR A 641 -50.63 18.18 39.19
CA TYR A 641 -49.25 17.75 39.07
C TYR A 641 -49.25 16.23 38.92
N VAL A 642 -48.58 15.69 37.92
CA VAL A 642 -48.36 14.25 37.74
C VAL A 642 -46.92 13.98 38.11
N ASN A 643 -46.68 13.00 38.98
CA ASN A 643 -45.34 12.70 39.46
C ASN A 643 -44.62 11.73 38.52
N GLU A 644 -43.63 12.22 37.78
CA GLU A 644 -42.83 11.42 36.85
C GLU A 644 -41.89 10.44 37.56
N GLU A 645 -41.60 10.66 38.85
CA GLU A 645 -40.77 9.77 39.68
C GLU A 645 -41.55 8.60 40.30
N TYR A 646 -42.85 8.48 40.00
CA TYR A 646 -43.70 7.40 40.48
C TYR A 646 -43.20 6.02 40.04
N ARG A 647 -43.14 5.08 40.98
CA ARG A 647 -42.85 3.67 40.72
C ARG A 647 -44.11 2.84 40.99
N PRO A 648 -44.54 1.95 40.07
CA PRO A 648 -45.69 1.08 40.29
C PRO A 648 -45.60 0.25 41.58
N GLY A 649 -46.68 0.24 42.35
CA GLY A 649 -46.82 -0.55 43.58
C GLY A 649 -46.91 -2.06 43.33
N PRO A 650 -46.78 -2.88 44.39
CA PRO A 650 -46.77 -4.34 44.31
C PRO A 650 -47.90 -4.95 43.47
N ARG A 651 -49.17 -4.53 43.66
CA ARG A 651 -50.31 -5.07 42.90
C ARG A 651 -50.23 -4.70 41.43
N ARG A 652 -49.82 -3.47 41.11
CA ARG A 652 -49.70 -2.98 39.72
C ARG A 652 -48.55 -3.66 38.97
N ARG A 653 -47.52 -4.13 39.69
CA ARG A 653 -46.46 -4.98 39.16
C ARG A 653 -46.87 -6.44 38.98
N GLY A 654 -48.08 -6.82 39.40
CA GLY A 654 -48.58 -8.19 39.33
C GLY A 654 -48.05 -9.12 40.41
N PHE A 655 -47.45 -8.58 41.49
CA PHE A 655 -46.96 -9.40 42.60
C PHE A 655 -48.12 -10.08 43.33
N PRO A 656 -47.92 -11.32 43.83
CA PRO A 656 -48.96 -12.03 44.54
C PRO A 656 -49.31 -11.33 45.87
N PRO A 657 -50.57 -11.36 46.33
CA PRO A 657 -50.96 -10.80 47.62
C PRO A 657 -50.15 -11.44 48.75
N PRO A 658 -49.52 -10.67 49.66
CA PRO A 658 -48.59 -11.24 50.64
C PRO A 658 -49.29 -12.18 51.62
N GLU A 659 -48.71 -13.37 51.85
CA GLU A 659 -49.17 -14.35 52.85
C GLU A 659 -48.41 -14.25 54.17
N THR A 660 -47.21 -13.67 54.13
CA THR A 660 -46.34 -13.48 55.29
C THR A 660 -45.94 -12.02 55.45
N GLU A 661 -45.53 -11.62 56.65
CA GLU A 661 -45.00 -10.29 56.89
C GLU A 661 -43.74 -10.00 56.05
N PHE A 662 -42.91 -11.03 55.84
CA PHE A 662 -41.76 -10.94 54.94
C PHE A 662 -42.17 -10.62 53.50
N GLU A 663 -43.18 -11.31 52.95
CA GLU A 663 -43.69 -11.02 51.60
C GLU A 663 -44.28 -9.61 51.50
N ARG A 664 -44.93 -9.14 52.56
CA ARG A 664 -45.45 -7.77 52.63
C ARG A 664 -44.33 -6.75 52.48
N VAL A 665 -43.22 -6.92 53.20
CA VAL A 665 -42.04 -6.03 53.09
C VAL A 665 -41.31 -6.21 51.76
N LEU A 666 -41.14 -7.46 51.30
CA LEU A 666 -40.51 -7.79 50.02
C LEU A 666 -41.19 -7.10 48.85
N GLY A 667 -42.53 -7.09 48.80
CA GLY A 667 -43.26 -6.39 47.74
C GLY A 667 -42.94 -4.91 47.67
N HIS A 668 -42.86 -4.23 48.81
CA HIS A 668 -42.58 -2.80 48.88
C HIS A 668 -41.10 -2.48 48.58
N VAL A 669 -40.17 -3.36 48.99
CA VAL A 669 -38.75 -3.26 48.61
C VAL A 669 -38.57 -3.48 47.11
N ALA A 670 -39.21 -4.51 46.55
CA ALA A 670 -39.18 -4.80 45.12
C ALA A 670 -39.86 -3.70 44.28
N ALA A 671 -40.87 -3.02 44.83
CA ALA A 671 -41.46 -1.82 44.24
C ALA A 671 -40.54 -0.58 44.28
N GLY A 672 -39.45 -0.65 45.06
CA GLY A 672 -38.53 0.45 45.29
C GLY A 672 -39.08 1.53 46.22
N TRP A 673 -40.04 1.17 47.08
CA TRP A 673 -40.69 2.06 48.04
C TRP A 673 -40.12 1.94 49.46
N LEU A 674 -39.45 0.82 49.76
CA LEU A 674 -38.71 0.61 51.00
C LEU A 674 -37.25 0.27 50.70
N PRO A 675 -36.31 0.65 51.58
CA PRO A 675 -34.92 0.24 51.45
C PRO A 675 -34.75 -1.25 51.75
N ARG A 676 -33.74 -1.86 51.12
CA ARG A 676 -33.51 -3.31 51.12
C ARG A 676 -33.15 -3.88 52.49
N ASP A 677 -32.50 -3.08 53.34
CA ASP A 677 -32.12 -3.42 54.72
C ASP A 677 -33.32 -3.78 55.61
N ARG A 678 -34.53 -3.30 55.27
CA ARG A 678 -35.78 -3.65 55.96
C ARG A 678 -36.12 -5.14 55.89
N LEU A 679 -35.53 -5.89 54.95
CA LEU A 679 -35.77 -7.32 54.79
C LEU A 679 -35.10 -8.18 55.85
N VAL A 680 -33.93 -7.76 56.35
CA VAL A 680 -33.12 -8.56 57.29
C VAL A 680 -33.85 -8.87 58.60
N PRO A 681 -34.42 -7.88 59.34
CA PRO A 681 -35.10 -8.16 60.60
C PRO A 681 -36.38 -8.99 60.44
N VAL A 682 -37.13 -8.78 59.35
CA VAL A 682 -38.38 -9.53 59.09
C VAL A 682 -38.12 -10.93 58.56
N ALA A 683 -36.97 -11.17 57.92
CA ALA A 683 -36.56 -12.50 57.46
C ALA A 683 -36.21 -13.44 58.62
N LEU A 684 -35.72 -12.93 59.75
CA LEU A 684 -35.36 -13.76 60.91
C LEU A 684 -36.56 -14.57 61.43
N ASP A 685 -37.71 -13.92 61.58
CA ASP A 685 -38.91 -14.56 62.13
C ASP A 685 -39.86 -15.05 61.02
N ALA A 686 -39.48 -14.92 59.75
CA ALA A 686 -40.26 -15.36 58.61
C ALA A 686 -40.29 -16.90 58.52
N PRO A 687 -41.48 -17.50 58.26
CA PRO A 687 -41.54 -18.90 57.89
C PRO A 687 -41.05 -19.08 56.45
N PHE A 688 -40.03 -19.91 56.27
CA PHE A 688 -39.52 -20.31 54.97
C PHE A 688 -39.81 -21.79 54.68
N VAL A 689 -39.98 -22.09 53.40
CA VAL A 689 -40.08 -23.45 52.87
C VAL A 689 -38.82 -23.73 52.07
N LEU A 690 -38.20 -24.90 52.26
CA LEU A 690 -36.99 -25.27 51.52
C LEU A 690 -36.98 -26.77 51.23
N GLU A 691 -36.28 -27.15 50.18
CA GLU A 691 -36.06 -28.55 49.82
C GLU A 691 -34.97 -29.19 50.68
N THR A 692 -35.20 -30.44 51.07
CA THR A 692 -34.21 -31.27 51.77
C THR A 692 -33.61 -32.33 50.84
N ASP A 693 -32.41 -32.79 51.14
CA ASP A 693 -31.87 -34.01 50.54
C ASP A 693 -32.65 -35.26 50.98
N ASP A 694 -32.30 -36.42 50.41
CA ASP A 694 -32.97 -37.69 50.68
C ASP A 694 -32.80 -38.19 52.12
N GLU A 695 -31.88 -37.60 52.90
CA GLU A 695 -31.63 -37.88 54.32
C GLU A 695 -32.23 -36.81 55.26
N GLY A 696 -32.89 -35.78 54.70
CA GLY A 696 -33.50 -34.68 55.46
C GLY A 696 -32.57 -33.51 55.78
N GLY A 697 -31.38 -33.47 55.17
CA GLY A 697 -30.40 -32.38 55.28
C GLY A 697 -30.69 -31.20 54.35
N LEU A 698 -30.01 -30.06 54.58
CA LEU A 698 -30.15 -28.85 53.78
C LEU A 698 -29.47 -29.01 52.41
N ARG A 699 -30.18 -28.70 51.32
CA ARG A 699 -29.59 -28.64 49.97
C ARG A 699 -28.87 -27.31 49.74
N VAL A 700 -27.55 -27.31 49.88
CA VAL A 700 -26.70 -26.14 49.59
C VAL A 700 -26.16 -26.22 48.17
N GLY A 701 -26.48 -25.21 47.35
CA GLY A 701 -25.94 -25.04 46.00
C GLY A 701 -24.58 -24.35 46.00
N VAL A 702 -23.81 -24.56 44.93
CA VAL A 702 -22.55 -23.84 44.67
C VAL A 702 -22.64 -23.24 43.27
N HIS A 703 -22.56 -21.92 43.18
CA HIS A 703 -22.53 -21.19 41.92
C HIS A 703 -21.16 -21.38 41.23
N PRO A 704 -21.03 -21.30 39.88
CA PRO A 704 -19.76 -21.54 39.17
C PRO A 704 -18.57 -20.67 39.61
N ASP A 705 -18.82 -19.52 40.24
CA ASP A 705 -17.81 -18.63 40.82
C ASP A 705 -17.37 -19.04 42.25
N GLY A 706 -17.93 -20.11 42.79
CA GLY A 706 -17.62 -20.66 44.12
C GLY A 706 -18.50 -20.17 45.26
N HIS A 707 -19.44 -19.25 45.02
CA HIS A 707 -20.37 -18.79 46.04
C HIS A 707 -21.38 -19.88 46.41
N ARG A 708 -21.59 -20.10 47.71
CA ARG A 708 -22.51 -21.11 48.23
C ARG A 708 -23.84 -20.46 48.56
N PHE A 709 -24.95 -21.11 48.20
CA PHE A 709 -26.28 -20.55 48.41
C PHE A 709 -27.29 -21.60 48.90
N LEU A 710 -28.33 -21.13 49.57
CA LEU A 710 -29.47 -21.93 50.01
C LEU A 710 -30.74 -21.35 49.41
N VAL A 711 -31.49 -22.16 48.66
CA VAL A 711 -32.77 -21.75 48.10
C VAL A 711 -33.86 -21.92 49.15
N VAL A 712 -34.63 -20.85 49.36
CA VAL A 712 -35.81 -20.86 50.22
C VAL A 712 -36.98 -20.15 49.53
N TYR A 713 -38.20 -20.51 49.93
CA TYR A 713 -39.43 -19.93 49.41
C TYR A 713 -40.21 -19.29 50.55
N SER A 714 -40.72 -18.07 50.34
CA SER A 714 -41.40 -17.28 51.38
C SER A 714 -42.80 -17.80 51.73
N SER A 715 -43.37 -18.68 50.91
CA SER A 715 -44.65 -19.35 51.15
C SER A 715 -44.75 -20.64 50.32
N SER A 716 -45.63 -21.56 50.73
CA SER A 716 -45.81 -22.85 50.04
C SER A 716 -46.33 -22.72 48.61
N ARG A 717 -46.96 -21.60 48.24
CA ARG A 717 -47.43 -21.36 46.86
C ARG A 717 -46.30 -21.08 45.87
N LEU A 718 -45.15 -20.63 46.36
CA LEU A 718 -44.00 -20.27 45.53
C LEU A 718 -43.04 -21.45 45.34
N VAL A 719 -43.32 -22.58 45.98
CA VAL A 719 -42.57 -23.83 45.79
C VAL A 719 -42.91 -24.40 44.40
N PRO A 720 -41.91 -24.66 43.54
CA PRO A 720 -42.14 -25.26 42.24
C PRO A 720 -42.86 -26.62 42.34
N PRO A 721 -43.75 -26.95 41.39
CA PRO A 721 -44.50 -28.21 41.42
C PRO A 721 -43.64 -29.47 41.28
N ASP A 722 -42.39 -29.33 40.81
CA ASP A 722 -41.38 -30.36 40.66
C ASP A 722 -40.33 -30.39 41.78
N ALA A 723 -40.48 -29.55 42.81
CA ALA A 723 -39.59 -29.53 43.97
C ALA A 723 -39.56 -30.89 44.69
N GLY A 724 -38.39 -31.25 45.24
CA GLY A 724 -38.23 -32.45 46.06
C GLY A 724 -38.98 -32.38 47.40
N PRO A 725 -38.72 -33.31 48.35
CA PRO A 725 -39.27 -33.22 49.70
C PRO A 725 -38.95 -31.86 50.34
N VAL A 726 -39.97 -31.17 50.83
CA VAL A 726 -39.83 -29.84 51.45
C VAL A 726 -40.07 -29.89 52.96
N THR A 727 -39.38 -29.01 53.68
CA THR A 727 -39.60 -28.75 55.11
C THR A 727 -39.90 -27.27 55.36
N ARG A 728 -40.50 -26.98 56.52
CA ARG A 728 -40.76 -25.61 56.99
C ARG A 728 -39.80 -25.27 58.11
N THR A 729 -39.25 -24.07 58.07
CA THR A 729 -38.31 -23.55 59.06
C THR A 729 -38.53 -22.05 59.24
N THR A 730 -37.80 -21.43 60.17
CA THR A 730 -37.73 -19.97 60.30
C THR A 730 -36.34 -19.48 59.92
N GLY A 731 -36.19 -18.21 59.54
CA GLY A 731 -34.86 -17.62 59.31
C GLY A 731 -33.94 -17.79 60.52
N ARG A 732 -34.49 -17.70 61.72
CA ARG A 732 -33.80 -17.88 63.00
C ARG A 732 -33.29 -19.30 63.21
N ASP A 733 -34.08 -20.31 62.84
CA ASP A 733 -33.67 -21.71 62.91
C ASP A 733 -32.57 -22.05 61.90
N LEU A 734 -32.50 -21.30 60.79
CA LEU A 734 -31.46 -21.47 59.77
C LEU A 734 -30.10 -20.91 60.16
N LEU A 735 -30.03 -19.92 61.07
CA LEU A 735 -28.81 -19.19 61.45
C LEU A 735 -27.54 -20.06 61.62
N PRO A 736 -27.56 -21.23 62.27
CA PRO A 736 -26.36 -22.06 62.44
C PRO A 736 -25.75 -22.56 61.12
N ALA A 737 -26.56 -22.66 60.07
CA ALA A 737 -26.15 -23.15 58.76
C ALA A 737 -25.74 -22.02 57.79
N LEU A 738 -26.06 -20.76 58.11
CA LEU A 738 -25.88 -19.61 57.22
C LEU A 738 -24.46 -19.01 57.08
N PRO A 739 -23.45 -19.27 57.94
CA PRO A 739 -22.13 -18.65 57.76
C PRO A 739 -21.52 -18.89 56.37
N GLY A 740 -21.24 -17.81 55.64
CA GLY A 740 -20.73 -17.84 54.26
C GLY A 740 -21.68 -18.42 53.20
N LEU A 741 -22.99 -18.49 53.50
CA LEU A 741 -24.05 -18.80 52.53
C LEU A 741 -24.86 -17.55 52.17
N THR A 742 -25.39 -17.49 50.95
CA THR A 742 -26.45 -16.54 50.56
C THR A 742 -27.78 -17.26 50.49
N LEU A 743 -28.83 -16.72 51.13
CA LEU A 743 -30.20 -17.20 50.94
C LEU A 743 -30.75 -16.61 49.65
N ILE A 744 -31.12 -17.47 48.70
CA ILE A 744 -31.86 -17.06 47.51
C ILE A 744 -33.34 -17.33 47.79
N ILE A 745 -34.13 -16.26 47.91
CA ILE A 745 -35.54 -16.30 48.28
C ILE A 745 -36.39 -16.12 47.02
N ASN A 746 -37.27 -17.09 46.74
CA ASN A 746 -38.14 -17.14 45.55
C ASN A 746 -37.34 -17.01 44.23
N PRO A 747 -36.43 -17.95 43.92
CA PRO A 747 -35.62 -17.90 42.71
C PRO A 747 -36.48 -17.95 41.43
N GLY A 748 -36.06 -17.18 40.41
CA GLY A 748 -36.66 -17.23 39.06
C GLY A 748 -37.94 -16.39 38.87
N GLU A 749 -38.40 -15.69 39.91
CA GLU A 749 -39.57 -14.81 39.86
C GLU A 749 -39.15 -13.33 40.01
N ASP A 750 -39.91 -12.40 39.42
CA ASP A 750 -39.73 -10.94 39.64
C ASP A 750 -40.01 -10.53 41.11
N PHE A 751 -40.55 -11.45 41.91
CA PHE A 751 -40.86 -11.33 43.34
C PHE A 751 -39.90 -12.18 44.21
N GLY A 752 -38.60 -11.98 44.02
CA GLY A 752 -37.54 -12.65 44.77
C GLY A 752 -36.44 -11.70 45.27
N THR A 753 -35.57 -12.20 46.15
CA THR A 753 -34.40 -11.45 46.65
C THR A 753 -33.32 -12.40 47.15
N GLU A 754 -32.10 -11.91 47.24
CA GLU A 754 -30.98 -12.63 47.87
C GLU A 754 -30.63 -11.97 49.20
N LEU A 755 -30.34 -12.73 50.25
CA LEU A 755 -29.88 -12.18 51.54
C LEU A 755 -28.59 -12.90 51.95
N PRO A 756 -27.46 -12.19 52.11
CA PRO A 756 -26.27 -12.77 52.72
C PRO A 756 -26.61 -13.34 54.10
N GLY A 757 -26.19 -14.59 54.35
CA GLY A 757 -26.41 -15.26 55.63
C GLY A 757 -25.74 -14.56 56.79
N ASP A 758 -24.60 -13.90 56.52
CA ASP A 758 -23.86 -13.12 57.51
C ASP A 758 -24.67 -11.88 57.98
N ASP A 759 -25.45 -11.23 57.11
CA ASP A 759 -26.32 -10.10 57.47
C ASP A 759 -27.41 -10.53 58.48
N LEU A 760 -27.99 -11.72 58.28
CA LEU A 760 -28.97 -12.32 59.20
C LEU A 760 -28.33 -12.68 60.55
N ILE A 761 -27.07 -13.15 60.54
CA ILE A 761 -26.34 -13.48 61.77
C ILE A 761 -26.01 -12.20 62.55
N GLU A 762 -25.57 -11.14 61.88
CA GLU A 762 -25.24 -9.86 62.50
C GLU A 762 -26.45 -9.19 63.17
N GLU A 763 -27.63 -9.25 62.56
CA GLU A 763 -28.87 -8.69 63.12
C GLU A 763 -29.29 -9.36 64.46
N THR A 764 -28.77 -10.54 64.78
CA THR A 764 -29.04 -11.24 66.05
C THR A 764 -28.03 -10.97 67.17
N ARG A 765 -26.96 -10.20 66.90
CA ARG A 765 -25.94 -9.80 67.88
C ARG A 765 -26.28 -8.45 68.49
#